data_AF-D7KQG7-F1
#
_entry.id   AF-D7KQG7-F1
#
_cell.length_a   1.000
_cell.length_b   1.000
_cell.length_c   1.000
_cell.angle_alpha   90.00
_cell.angle_beta   90.00
_cell.angle_gamma   90.00
#
_symmetry.space_group_name_H-M   'P 1'
#
loop_
_entity.id
_entity.type
_entity.pdbx_description
1 polymer ?
#
loop_
_entity_poly.entity_id
_entity_poly.type
_entity_poly.pdbx_seq_one_letter_code
_entity_poly.pdbx_strand_id
1 'polypeptide(L)'
;MYVTKRLSEYQRNPSELTLLPTEGPNSGVLVIQDQESQPTCCFGKCFGCDLNGLPFPQNTRVTVKYQIGHGDDRIVLLDSVAFIPVLHQPPSSNLYYVIRRRGKHAGEACVSAKEGDRVSCCLCFTYVSNATPRPLDPFDIYQQFEIHQRGSSTRKFFATSVASDGIPPRFLRRKGWTVPFSASQDYGLIDDAKGVVDAKLRYELPDFYKSVVVGKWYVPFLFVKEGDAKDQMKKSMYYSMTLHQRFEEVFFCENVDNDKNCEVVVDVEVETEVVKLEGDKIARATKGVNSDGVVWFSVSGAEKIGLGSVVLERMKWEEERFGWLNKGDELRSSIKRIEKFEGGGPHWKSYRCFVLVETFELKRTDGSLVLTYEFRHVDKLKKFKMYVTRHLSEYQRNSSDLTRSLPEGPNSGVLVIQDEDSKPTCCFGTCYDGELKGLPFPQNAKLTVTYRTGTGNDRRSYHDPVLFIPVLDQPYYSNRYYVIKRRGKQSGGASASAKEEDRVPCCFCFSYVPEVKPQEADPYDIYQQFQIHQKQSSSRYYTATSVAPDGIPPEFLKRKYWTVGYSNSQDFGLIDDAKGINTKLRSELPNDVNTSVVVGKWYVPFIFVKEREAKDQIKISAYYSMTLKQRWEEVYSCENVNNNEKGGEVVLDVDVETEVVKLEGQETISRKASTGGFVWFSVLRDERQDQKIGLGSVVVERMKWEEGRFGWLNKGERSNIKRSEGFEGSSTHWKSYRCYVLIESYELKRMDGSLVLTYEFRHVDKLKSKWD
;
A
#
# COMPACT_ATOMS: atom_id res chain seq x y z
N MET A 1 -2.16 10.20 -19.58
CA MET A 1 -3.29 9.69 -18.78
C MET A 1 -3.96 10.87 -18.08
N TYR A 2 -5.28 10.82 -17.87
CA TYR A 2 -6.03 11.93 -17.32
C TYR A 2 -6.59 11.62 -15.93
N VAL A 3 -6.53 12.59 -15.02
CA VAL A 3 -7.35 12.59 -13.80
C VAL A 3 -8.70 13.26 -14.07
N THR A 4 -9.72 13.01 -13.25
CA THR A 4 -10.99 13.74 -13.33
C THR A 4 -11.15 14.75 -12.18
N LYS A 5 -11.85 15.86 -12.46
CA LYS A 5 -12.19 16.88 -11.46
C LYS A 5 -13.53 17.53 -11.80
N ARG A 6 -14.32 17.90 -10.79
CA ARG A 6 -15.69 18.38 -10.98
C ARG A 6 -15.72 19.87 -11.33
N LEU A 7 -16.65 20.28 -12.19
CA LEU A 7 -16.80 21.68 -12.59
C LEU A 7 -17.22 22.59 -11.41
N SER A 8 -17.99 22.05 -10.44
CA SER A 8 -18.34 22.77 -9.20
C SER A 8 -17.11 23.12 -8.35
N GLU A 9 -16.09 22.25 -8.29
CA GLU A 9 -14.84 22.52 -7.56
C GLU A 9 -14.11 23.73 -8.15
N TYR A 10 -14.00 23.82 -9.48
CA TYR A 10 -13.42 24.97 -10.15
C TYR A 10 -14.27 26.25 -10.03
N GLN A 11 -15.59 26.13 -9.92
CA GLN A 11 -16.48 27.27 -9.65
C GLN A 11 -16.32 27.78 -8.20
N ARG A 12 -16.07 26.87 -7.24
CA ARG A 12 -15.81 27.19 -5.83
C ARG A 12 -14.38 27.72 -5.61
N ASN A 13 -13.39 27.18 -6.30
CA ASN A 13 -11.98 27.61 -6.24
C ASN A 13 -11.37 27.82 -7.65
N PRO A 14 -11.59 28.98 -8.27
CA PRO A 14 -11.06 29.28 -9.61
C PRO A 14 -9.53 29.27 -9.72
N SER A 15 -8.79 29.37 -8.61
CA SER A 15 -7.31 29.31 -8.63
C SER A 15 -6.78 27.96 -9.13
N GLU A 16 -7.54 26.88 -8.90
CA GLU A 16 -7.19 25.52 -9.30
C GLU A 16 -7.23 25.31 -10.81
N LEU A 17 -7.88 26.19 -11.58
CA LEU A 17 -7.85 26.15 -13.05
C LEU A 17 -6.45 26.41 -13.60
N THR A 18 -5.60 27.13 -12.86
CA THR A 18 -4.23 27.48 -13.27
C THR A 18 -3.19 26.46 -12.82
N LEU A 19 -3.58 25.52 -11.95
CA LEU A 19 -2.70 24.41 -11.56
C LEU A 19 -2.54 23.44 -12.73
N LEU A 20 -1.31 23.01 -12.96
CA LEU A 20 -1.02 21.91 -13.88
C LEU A 20 -1.63 20.60 -13.36
N PRO A 21 -1.99 19.66 -14.25
CA PRO A 21 -2.36 18.31 -13.84
C PRO A 21 -1.21 17.66 -13.05
N THR A 22 -1.54 16.76 -12.12
CA THR A 22 -0.60 16.16 -11.16
C THR A 22 0.70 15.64 -11.78
N GLU A 23 1.78 15.82 -11.02
CA GLU A 23 3.21 15.62 -11.34
C GLU A 23 3.51 14.55 -12.40
N GLY A 24 4.44 14.84 -13.31
CA GLY A 24 4.96 13.90 -14.32
C GLY A 24 4.41 14.11 -15.74
N PRO A 25 4.99 13.41 -16.74
CA PRO A 25 4.70 13.63 -18.15
C PRO A 25 3.32 13.11 -18.55
N ASN A 26 2.84 13.60 -19.69
CA ASN A 26 1.62 13.22 -20.40
C ASN A 26 0.38 13.15 -19.50
N SER A 27 0.31 14.04 -18.50
CA SER A 27 -0.82 14.22 -17.60
C SER A 27 -1.88 15.13 -18.23
N GLY A 28 -3.10 15.09 -17.71
CA GLY A 28 -4.22 15.92 -18.16
C GLY A 28 -5.37 15.88 -17.15
N VAL A 29 -6.32 16.81 -17.26
CA VAL A 29 -7.56 16.78 -16.46
C VAL A 29 -8.76 16.66 -17.40
N LEU A 30 -9.72 15.80 -17.07
CA LEU A 30 -11.06 15.77 -17.66
C LEU A 30 -12.04 16.41 -16.67
N VAL A 31 -12.81 17.38 -17.12
CA VAL A 31 -13.76 18.12 -16.28
C VAL A 31 -15.12 17.42 -16.30
N ILE A 32 -15.65 17.09 -15.13
CA ILE A 32 -16.97 16.45 -14.99
C ILE A 32 -18.04 17.52 -14.76
N GLN A 33 -19.08 17.52 -15.60
CA GLN A 33 -20.35 18.21 -15.31
C GLN A 33 -21.09 17.42 -14.23
N ASP A 34 -21.05 17.89 -12.99
CA ASP A 34 -21.87 17.36 -11.90
C ASP A 34 -23.25 18.05 -11.84
N GLN A 35 -24.07 17.69 -10.86
CA GLN A 35 -25.42 18.24 -10.67
C GLN A 35 -25.42 19.70 -10.18
N GLU A 36 -24.47 20.10 -9.33
CA GLU A 36 -24.42 21.47 -8.78
C GLU A 36 -24.09 22.51 -9.86
N SER A 37 -23.14 22.16 -10.73
CA SER A 37 -22.61 23.05 -11.76
C SER A 37 -23.45 23.13 -13.03
N GLN A 38 -24.62 22.47 -13.09
CA GLN A 38 -25.44 22.43 -14.29
C GLN A 38 -25.95 23.82 -14.68
N PRO A 39 -25.98 24.15 -15.99
CA PRO A 39 -26.51 25.43 -16.43
C PRO A 39 -27.99 25.51 -16.09
N THR A 40 -28.39 26.51 -15.30
CA THR A 40 -29.79 26.84 -15.03
C THR A 40 -30.22 28.09 -15.81
N CYS A 41 -31.53 28.22 -16.03
CA CYS A 41 -32.17 29.44 -16.50
C CYS A 41 -33.48 29.68 -15.73
N CYS A 42 -34.19 30.77 -16.04
CA CYS A 42 -35.47 31.12 -15.42
C CYS A 42 -35.46 31.07 -13.87
N PHE A 43 -34.45 31.70 -13.25
CA PHE A 43 -34.26 31.73 -11.78
C PHE A 43 -34.21 30.34 -11.12
N GLY A 44 -33.50 29.40 -11.75
CA GLY A 44 -33.33 28.03 -11.25
C GLY A 44 -34.49 27.07 -11.57
N LYS A 45 -35.56 27.54 -12.21
CA LYS A 45 -36.77 26.73 -12.49
C LYS A 45 -36.66 25.87 -13.75
N CYS A 46 -35.70 26.14 -14.62
CA CYS A 46 -35.45 25.42 -15.87
C CYS A 46 -33.95 25.17 -16.06
N PHE A 47 -33.57 24.12 -16.79
CA PHE A 47 -32.19 23.94 -17.26
C PHE A 47 -31.87 24.91 -18.41
N GLY A 48 -30.64 25.37 -18.49
CA GLY A 48 -30.15 26.28 -19.51
C GLY A 48 -29.83 25.56 -20.82
N CYS A 49 -30.27 26.13 -21.95
CA CYS A 49 -30.18 25.49 -23.25
C CYS A 49 -28.77 25.47 -23.88
N ASP A 50 -27.81 26.22 -23.34
CA ASP A 50 -26.41 26.30 -23.80
C ASP A 50 -25.48 26.21 -22.58
N LEU A 51 -24.27 25.66 -22.77
CA LEU A 51 -23.19 25.71 -21.77
C LEU A 51 -22.79 27.16 -21.44
N ASN A 52 -22.44 27.41 -20.18
CA ASN A 52 -21.95 28.69 -19.69
C ASN A 52 -20.46 28.57 -19.32
N GLY A 53 -19.62 29.38 -19.93
CA GLY A 53 -18.21 29.54 -19.57
C GLY A 53 -17.28 28.44 -20.08
N LEU A 54 -16.11 28.37 -19.45
CA LEU A 54 -15.02 27.41 -19.66
C LEU A 54 -14.46 27.04 -18.26
N PRO A 55 -13.82 25.87 -18.09
CA PRO A 55 -13.57 24.84 -19.10
C PRO A 55 -14.85 24.08 -19.52
N PHE A 56 -14.84 23.47 -20.70
CA PHE A 56 -15.94 22.60 -21.14
C PHE A 56 -15.89 21.24 -20.44
N PRO A 57 -17.02 20.63 -20.07
CA PRO A 57 -17.05 19.30 -19.47
C PRO A 57 -16.90 18.16 -20.50
N GLN A 58 -16.22 17.10 -20.11
CA GLN A 58 -15.86 15.95 -20.97
C GLN A 58 -16.83 14.76 -20.88
N ASN A 59 -17.65 14.65 -19.84
CA ASN A 59 -18.73 13.64 -19.76
C ASN A 59 -19.94 13.97 -20.65
N THR A 60 -20.11 15.23 -21.05
CA THR A 60 -21.30 15.71 -21.77
C THR A 60 -21.17 15.64 -23.30
N ARG A 61 -22.24 15.22 -24.00
CA ARG A 61 -22.29 15.11 -25.47
C ARG A 61 -22.58 16.42 -26.23
N VAL A 62 -21.59 17.33 -26.23
CA VAL A 62 -21.65 18.68 -26.83
C VAL A 62 -21.80 18.76 -28.37
N THR A 63 -22.41 19.84 -28.87
CA THR A 63 -22.55 20.15 -30.31
C THR A 63 -22.30 21.64 -30.52
N VAL A 64 -21.55 22.05 -31.53
CA VAL A 64 -21.30 23.48 -31.84
C VAL A 64 -22.41 24.01 -32.74
N LYS A 65 -23.05 25.11 -32.33
CA LYS A 65 -24.14 25.78 -33.06
C LYS A 65 -23.67 27.14 -33.58
N TYR A 66 -23.77 27.34 -34.88
CA TYR A 66 -23.32 28.57 -35.55
C TYR A 66 -24.24 28.95 -36.71
N GLN A 67 -24.07 30.17 -37.23
CA GLN A 67 -24.90 30.73 -38.30
C GLN A 67 -24.07 31.11 -39.53
N ILE A 68 -24.67 30.95 -40.71
CA ILE A 68 -24.20 31.44 -42.01
C ILE A 68 -25.37 32.22 -42.66
N GLY A 69 -25.06 33.23 -43.47
CA GLY A 69 -26.03 34.14 -44.09
C GLY A 69 -26.00 35.55 -43.51
N HIS A 70 -26.75 36.45 -44.15
CA HIS A 70 -27.04 37.82 -43.72
C HIS A 70 -28.53 38.08 -43.98
N GLY A 71 -29.11 39.11 -43.35
CA GLY A 71 -30.56 39.37 -43.46
C GLY A 71 -31.37 38.20 -42.92
N ASP A 72 -32.29 37.69 -43.74
CA ASP A 72 -33.22 36.61 -43.43
C ASP A 72 -32.72 35.21 -43.86
N ASP A 73 -31.70 35.12 -44.73
CA ASP A 73 -31.08 33.87 -45.22
C ASP A 73 -30.19 33.17 -44.18
N ARG A 74 -30.59 33.19 -42.90
CA ARG A 74 -29.78 32.70 -41.76
C ARG A 74 -29.90 31.20 -41.57
N ILE A 75 -29.06 30.46 -42.27
CA ILE A 75 -28.88 29.02 -42.05
C ILE A 75 -28.19 28.79 -40.70
N VAL A 76 -28.85 28.06 -39.80
CA VAL A 76 -28.27 27.53 -38.56
C VAL A 76 -27.63 26.17 -38.86
N LEU A 77 -26.37 26.00 -38.48
CA LEU A 77 -25.63 24.75 -38.64
C LEU A 77 -25.22 24.18 -37.27
N LEU A 78 -25.13 22.85 -37.22
CA LEU A 78 -24.87 22.06 -36.01
C LEU A 78 -23.76 21.04 -36.28
N ASP A 79 -22.61 21.21 -35.65
CA ASP A 79 -21.43 20.33 -35.79
C ASP A 79 -21.24 19.52 -34.48
N SER A 80 -21.55 18.22 -34.51
CA SER A 80 -21.37 17.34 -33.34
C SER A 80 -19.88 17.01 -33.14
N VAL A 81 -19.31 17.52 -32.05
CA VAL A 81 -17.88 17.37 -31.71
C VAL A 81 -17.67 16.96 -30.25
N ALA A 82 -16.46 16.52 -29.89
CA ALA A 82 -15.97 16.45 -28.52
C ALA A 82 -14.76 17.38 -28.36
N PHE A 83 -14.64 18.03 -27.22
CA PHE A 83 -13.47 18.82 -26.83
C PHE A 83 -12.71 18.06 -25.75
N ILE A 84 -11.51 17.55 -26.08
CA ILE A 84 -10.65 16.82 -25.13
C ILE A 84 -9.45 17.70 -24.78
N PRO A 85 -9.20 18.04 -23.51
CA PRO A 85 -8.10 18.91 -23.12
C PRO A 85 -6.72 18.39 -23.57
N VAL A 86 -5.84 19.30 -23.98
CA VAL A 86 -4.47 18.99 -24.41
C VAL A 86 -3.62 18.50 -23.23
N LEU A 87 -2.70 17.56 -23.48
CA LEU A 87 -1.79 17.01 -22.46
C LEU A 87 -0.79 18.07 -21.96
N HIS A 88 -0.40 17.95 -20.69
CA HIS A 88 0.47 18.90 -19.96
C HIS A 88 -0.07 20.34 -19.82
N GLN A 89 -1.33 20.61 -20.16
CA GLN A 89 -1.90 21.96 -20.10
C GLN A 89 -2.82 22.12 -18.87
N PRO A 90 -2.78 23.28 -18.18
CA PRO A 90 -3.72 23.57 -17.11
C PRO A 90 -5.12 23.84 -17.71
N PRO A 91 -6.22 23.55 -17.00
CA PRO A 91 -7.58 23.84 -17.47
C PRO A 91 -7.80 25.29 -17.95
N SER A 92 -7.13 26.26 -17.34
CA SER A 92 -7.19 27.69 -17.71
C SER A 92 -6.60 28.02 -19.09
N SER A 93 -5.81 27.13 -19.68
CA SER A 93 -5.26 27.29 -21.04
C SER A 93 -6.35 27.28 -22.12
N ASN A 94 -7.50 26.65 -21.85
CA ASN A 94 -8.58 26.42 -22.81
C ASN A 94 -8.11 25.74 -24.12
N LEU A 95 -7.05 24.92 -24.04
CA LEU A 95 -6.51 24.16 -25.16
C LEU A 95 -7.19 22.78 -25.28
N TYR A 96 -7.81 22.51 -26.43
CA TYR A 96 -8.49 21.24 -26.69
C TYR A 96 -8.15 20.68 -28.08
N TYR A 97 -8.06 19.34 -28.16
CA TYR A 97 -8.26 18.61 -29.41
C TYR A 97 -9.77 18.56 -29.72
N VAL A 98 -10.17 18.88 -30.96
CA VAL A 98 -11.58 18.91 -31.37
C VAL A 98 -11.91 17.73 -32.27
N ILE A 99 -12.64 16.75 -31.73
CA ILE A 99 -12.90 15.46 -32.38
C ILE A 99 -14.29 15.44 -33.02
N ARG A 100 -14.41 14.91 -34.24
CA ARG A 100 -15.67 14.76 -34.96
C ARG A 100 -16.47 13.56 -34.46
N ARG A 101 -17.75 13.74 -34.09
CA ARG A 101 -18.60 12.67 -33.53
C ARG A 101 -19.56 12.00 -34.52
N ARG A 102 -19.76 12.60 -35.70
CA ARG A 102 -20.72 12.16 -36.73
C ARG A 102 -20.19 12.45 -38.13
N GLY A 103 -20.79 11.80 -39.14
CA GLY A 103 -20.42 11.93 -40.55
C GLY A 103 -19.39 10.90 -41.01
N LYS A 104 -18.72 11.19 -42.13
CA LYS A 104 -17.63 10.36 -42.70
C LYS A 104 -16.42 10.33 -41.76
N HIS A 105 -16.02 11.50 -41.28
CA HIS A 105 -14.83 11.76 -40.47
C HIS A 105 -15.03 11.49 -38.97
N ALA A 106 -15.94 10.61 -38.56
CA ALA A 106 -16.22 10.39 -37.15
C ALA A 106 -15.05 9.65 -36.47
N GLY A 107 -14.67 10.06 -35.26
CA GLY A 107 -13.49 9.56 -34.55
C GLY A 107 -12.19 10.33 -34.86
N GLU A 108 -12.18 11.17 -35.90
CA GLU A 108 -11.01 11.93 -36.33
C GLU A 108 -10.91 13.31 -35.66
N ALA A 109 -9.68 13.78 -35.47
CA ALA A 109 -9.36 15.11 -34.99
C ALA A 109 -9.47 16.14 -36.12
N CYS A 110 -10.04 17.30 -35.81
CA CYS A 110 -10.05 18.45 -36.71
C CYS A 110 -8.64 19.03 -36.85
N VAL A 111 -8.32 19.56 -38.04
CA VAL A 111 -7.03 20.19 -38.34
C VAL A 111 -7.28 21.63 -38.82
N SER A 112 -6.39 22.55 -38.45
CA SER A 112 -6.26 23.87 -39.07
C SER A 112 -5.74 23.73 -40.50
N ALA A 113 -6.32 24.47 -41.45
CA ALA A 113 -5.68 24.70 -42.76
C ALA A 113 -4.51 25.67 -42.58
N LYS A 114 -3.52 25.66 -43.48
CA LYS A 114 -2.40 26.60 -43.42
C LYS A 114 -2.76 27.93 -44.10
N GLU A 115 -2.10 29.01 -43.68
CA GLU A 115 -2.23 30.33 -44.31
C GLU A 115 -1.86 30.30 -45.81
N GLY A 116 -0.95 29.40 -46.19
CA GLY A 116 -0.59 29.13 -47.60
C GLY A 116 -1.67 28.41 -48.43
N ASP A 117 -2.67 27.77 -47.79
CA ASP A 117 -3.76 27.06 -48.47
C ASP A 117 -4.87 28.02 -48.97
N ARG A 118 -4.60 29.33 -48.97
CA ARG A 118 -5.51 30.39 -49.44
C ARG A 118 -5.64 30.38 -50.95
N VAL A 119 -6.72 29.79 -51.44
CA VAL A 119 -7.10 29.87 -52.85
C VAL A 119 -7.73 31.23 -53.13
N SER A 120 -7.26 31.94 -54.16
CA SER A 120 -7.91 33.14 -54.67
C SER A 120 -9.18 32.76 -55.44
N CYS A 121 -10.29 33.43 -55.14
CA CYS A 121 -11.49 33.41 -55.95
C CYS A 121 -11.68 34.78 -56.61
N CYS A 122 -12.48 34.85 -57.67
CA CYS A 122 -12.56 36.00 -58.57
C CYS A 122 -12.85 37.32 -57.82
N LEU A 123 -12.02 38.33 -58.11
CA LEU A 123 -12.20 39.74 -57.75
C LEU A 123 -12.52 39.98 -56.25
N CYS A 124 -11.45 40.02 -55.47
CA CYS A 124 -11.37 40.50 -54.07
C CYS A 124 -11.76 39.53 -52.93
N PHE A 125 -11.99 38.24 -53.17
CA PHE A 125 -12.27 37.26 -52.10
C PHE A 125 -11.27 36.09 -52.07
N THR A 126 -10.49 36.00 -51.00
CA THR A 126 -9.70 34.80 -50.67
C THR A 126 -10.59 33.78 -49.93
N TYR A 127 -10.51 32.51 -50.34
CA TYR A 127 -11.23 31.43 -49.69
C TYR A 127 -10.27 30.39 -49.10
N VAL A 128 -10.63 29.89 -47.92
CA VAL A 128 -9.88 28.85 -47.20
C VAL A 128 -10.85 27.72 -46.91
N SER A 129 -10.69 26.65 -47.69
CA SER A 129 -11.30 25.35 -47.44
C SER A 129 -10.92 24.85 -46.04
N ASN A 130 -11.79 24.07 -45.41
CA ASN A 130 -11.40 23.38 -44.18
C ASN A 130 -10.40 22.27 -44.56
N ALA A 131 -9.30 22.15 -43.82
CA ALA A 131 -8.50 20.93 -43.87
C ALA A 131 -9.37 19.71 -43.50
N THR A 132 -9.09 18.57 -44.12
CA THR A 132 -9.74 17.31 -43.77
C THR A 132 -9.33 16.88 -42.37
N PRO A 133 -10.27 16.46 -41.50
CA PRO A 133 -9.93 15.76 -40.27
C PRO A 133 -9.04 14.53 -40.54
N ARG A 134 -8.25 14.13 -39.55
CA ARG A 134 -7.35 12.96 -39.61
C ARG A 134 -7.21 12.30 -38.23
N PRO A 135 -6.60 11.11 -38.10
CA PRO A 135 -6.32 10.51 -36.80
C PRO A 135 -5.51 11.44 -35.90
N LEU A 136 -5.73 11.36 -34.57
CA LEU A 136 -5.00 12.20 -33.60
C LEU A 136 -3.49 11.98 -33.71
N ASP A 137 -2.75 13.07 -33.88
CA ASP A 137 -1.35 13.19 -33.48
C ASP A 137 -1.30 14.14 -32.26
N PRO A 138 -0.88 13.68 -31.06
CA PRO A 138 -0.84 14.52 -29.87
C PRO A 138 0.08 15.74 -29.99
N PHE A 139 1.13 15.64 -30.81
CA PHE A 139 2.18 16.64 -30.98
C PHE A 139 1.90 17.61 -32.14
N ASP A 140 0.88 17.34 -32.96
CA ASP A 140 0.47 18.20 -34.06
C ASP A 140 -0.24 19.48 -33.56
N ILE A 141 0.49 20.59 -33.54
CA ILE A 141 -0.01 21.92 -33.18
C ILE A 141 -1.12 22.45 -34.12
N TYR A 142 -1.35 21.85 -35.29
CA TYR A 142 -2.51 22.16 -36.14
C TYR A 142 -3.80 21.43 -35.72
N GLN A 143 -3.73 20.44 -34.81
CA GLN A 143 -4.89 19.75 -34.22
C GLN A 143 -5.31 20.32 -32.85
N GLN A 144 -4.54 21.27 -32.32
CA GLN A 144 -4.78 21.91 -31.03
C GLN A 144 -5.45 23.28 -31.23
N PHE A 145 -6.54 23.51 -30.50
CA PHE A 145 -7.35 24.72 -30.60
C PHE A 145 -7.52 25.38 -29.23
N GLU A 146 -7.26 26.68 -29.18
CA GLU A 146 -7.51 27.52 -28.00
C GLU A 146 -8.92 28.12 -28.10
N ILE A 147 -9.74 27.97 -27.06
CA ILE A 147 -11.14 28.40 -27.06
C ILE A 147 -11.33 29.67 -26.24
N HIS A 148 -11.82 30.72 -26.89
CA HIS A 148 -12.01 32.06 -26.35
C HIS A 148 -13.49 32.41 -26.16
N GLN A 149 -13.79 33.21 -25.13
CA GLN A 149 -15.12 33.81 -24.95
C GLN A 149 -15.23 35.15 -25.71
N ARG A 150 -16.39 35.44 -26.30
CA ARG A 150 -16.62 36.61 -27.16
C ARG A 150 -17.09 37.81 -26.33
N GLY A 151 -16.13 38.58 -25.83
CA GLY A 151 -16.39 39.76 -25.00
C GLY A 151 -16.98 39.36 -23.64
N SER A 152 -17.93 40.13 -23.11
CA SER A 152 -18.61 39.83 -21.84
C SER A 152 -19.62 38.67 -21.89
N SER A 153 -19.67 37.89 -22.98
CA SER A 153 -20.68 36.84 -23.18
C SER A 153 -20.14 35.45 -22.90
N THR A 154 -20.51 34.89 -21.74
CA THR A 154 -20.14 33.54 -21.28
C THR A 154 -20.72 32.38 -22.11
N ARG A 155 -21.55 32.64 -23.13
CA ARG A 155 -22.21 31.63 -23.98
C ARG A 155 -21.75 31.62 -25.44
N LYS A 156 -20.89 32.58 -25.83
CA LYS A 156 -20.51 32.82 -27.22
C LYS A 156 -19.01 32.68 -27.35
N PHE A 157 -18.56 31.73 -28.15
CA PHE A 157 -17.16 31.33 -28.23
C PHE A 157 -16.56 31.56 -29.62
N PHE A 158 -15.24 31.52 -29.70
CA PHE A 158 -14.48 31.41 -30.94
C PHE A 158 -13.18 30.64 -30.70
N ALA A 159 -12.57 30.08 -31.73
CA ALA A 159 -11.29 29.38 -31.60
C ALA A 159 -10.16 30.05 -32.38
N THR A 160 -8.95 29.95 -31.84
CA THR A 160 -7.66 30.16 -32.52
C THR A 160 -6.95 28.81 -32.69
N SER A 161 -6.00 28.76 -33.62
CA SER A 161 -5.09 27.62 -33.78
C SER A 161 -3.87 27.83 -32.87
N VAL A 162 -3.28 26.74 -32.35
CA VAL A 162 -1.98 26.83 -31.67
C VAL A 162 -0.85 27.06 -32.69
N ALA A 163 -0.91 26.40 -33.84
CA ALA A 163 -0.05 26.74 -34.98
C ALA A 163 -0.29 28.18 -35.46
N SER A 164 0.78 28.98 -35.58
CA SER A 164 0.74 30.42 -35.86
C SER A 164 0.32 30.78 -37.30
N ASP A 165 0.55 29.89 -38.25
CA ASP A 165 0.01 29.94 -39.62
C ASP A 165 -1.30 29.14 -39.77
N GLY A 166 -1.85 28.62 -38.67
CA GLY A 166 -3.01 27.75 -38.67
C GLY A 166 -4.34 28.51 -38.66
N ILE A 167 -5.20 28.18 -39.62
CA ILE A 167 -6.56 28.69 -39.75
C ILE A 167 -7.56 27.60 -39.30
N PRO A 168 -8.25 27.75 -38.15
CA PRO A 168 -9.19 26.74 -37.69
C PRO A 168 -10.36 26.50 -38.66
N PRO A 169 -10.99 25.31 -38.62
CA PRO A 169 -12.21 25.01 -39.38
C PRO A 169 -13.29 26.10 -39.26
N ARG A 170 -14.05 26.31 -40.34
CA ARG A 170 -15.06 27.38 -40.50
C ARG A 170 -16.10 27.46 -39.38
N PHE A 171 -16.41 26.34 -38.71
CA PHE A 171 -17.34 26.30 -37.57
C PHE A 171 -16.70 26.82 -36.26
N LEU A 172 -15.39 26.62 -36.08
CA LEU A 172 -14.63 27.06 -34.90
C LEU A 172 -14.13 28.51 -35.03
N ARG A 173 -13.61 28.92 -36.20
CA ARG A 173 -13.07 30.29 -36.41
C ARG A 173 -14.12 31.40 -36.48
N ARG A 174 -15.41 31.06 -36.63
CA ARG A 174 -16.49 32.07 -36.68
C ARG A 174 -16.79 32.61 -35.29
N LYS A 175 -16.70 33.94 -35.10
CA LYS A 175 -16.86 34.54 -33.77
C LYS A 175 -18.30 34.46 -33.24
N GLY A 176 -18.51 33.73 -32.16
CA GLY A 176 -19.75 33.69 -31.38
C GLY A 176 -20.67 32.51 -31.68
N TRP A 177 -20.11 31.32 -31.92
CA TRP A 177 -20.88 30.07 -31.82
C TRP A 177 -21.27 29.76 -30.37
N THR A 178 -22.32 28.97 -30.19
CA THR A 178 -22.77 28.48 -28.87
C THR A 178 -22.64 26.96 -28.81
N VAL A 179 -22.79 26.38 -27.61
CA VAL A 179 -22.77 24.93 -27.41
C VAL A 179 -24.04 24.51 -26.68
N PRO A 180 -25.09 24.07 -27.40
CA PRO A 180 -26.32 23.63 -26.77
C PRO A 180 -26.08 22.46 -25.80
N PHE A 181 -26.62 22.60 -24.59
CA PHE A 181 -26.51 21.61 -23.52
C PHE A 181 -27.63 20.56 -23.64
N SER A 182 -27.33 19.31 -23.28
CA SER A 182 -28.30 18.22 -23.27
C SER A 182 -27.95 17.23 -22.17
N ALA A 183 -28.74 17.24 -21.09
CA ALA A 183 -28.48 16.45 -19.88
C ALA A 183 -28.70 14.94 -20.04
N SER A 184 -29.23 14.48 -21.18
CA SER A 184 -29.70 13.09 -21.36
C SER A 184 -28.68 12.12 -21.96
N GLN A 185 -27.43 12.54 -22.22
CA GLN A 185 -26.41 11.67 -22.79
C GLN A 185 -25.01 11.93 -22.20
N ASP A 186 -24.61 11.05 -21.28
CA ASP A 186 -23.23 10.94 -20.77
C ASP A 186 -22.35 10.08 -21.71
N TYR A 187 -21.07 9.96 -21.37
CA TYR A 187 -20.11 8.99 -21.91
C TYR A 187 -19.74 7.87 -20.93
N GLY A 188 -20.37 7.79 -19.75
CA GLY A 188 -20.02 6.86 -18.67
C GLY A 188 -18.85 7.37 -17.80
N LEU A 189 -18.55 8.67 -17.84
CA LEU A 189 -17.45 9.27 -17.07
C LEU A 189 -18.01 9.89 -15.78
N ILE A 190 -18.36 9.00 -14.85
CA ILE A 190 -19.21 9.28 -13.69
C ILE A 190 -18.47 9.31 -12.35
N ASP A 191 -17.17 9.00 -12.30
CA ASP A 191 -16.43 8.83 -11.05
C ASP A 191 -15.11 9.63 -10.96
N ASP A 192 -14.64 9.81 -9.72
CA ASP A 192 -13.50 10.66 -9.38
C ASP A 192 -12.18 9.87 -9.46
N ALA A 193 -11.58 9.84 -10.65
CA ALA A 193 -10.28 9.26 -10.95
C ALA A 193 -9.15 10.24 -10.61
N LYS A 194 -8.73 10.28 -9.34
CA LYS A 194 -7.77 11.28 -8.80
C LYS A 194 -6.28 10.92 -8.96
N GLY A 195 -5.94 9.92 -9.78
CA GLY A 195 -4.57 9.42 -9.96
C GLY A 195 -4.13 8.48 -8.83
N VAL A 196 -2.83 8.46 -8.48
CA VAL A 196 -2.36 7.91 -7.19
C VAL A 196 -2.72 8.90 -6.09
N VAL A 197 -3.88 8.69 -5.47
CA VAL A 197 -4.47 9.63 -4.50
C VAL A 197 -3.77 9.56 -3.14
N ASP A 198 -3.28 8.36 -2.81
CA ASP A 198 -2.74 8.04 -1.50
C ASP A 198 -1.39 7.33 -1.67
N ALA A 199 -0.32 8.10 -1.51
CA ALA A 199 1.03 7.58 -1.52
C ALA A 199 1.27 6.61 -0.34
N LYS A 200 0.59 6.79 0.81
CA LYS A 200 0.72 5.91 1.97
C LYS A 200 0.21 4.51 1.62
N LEU A 201 -0.97 4.39 1.02
CA LEU A 201 -1.48 3.11 0.52
C LEU A 201 -0.55 2.45 -0.51
N ARG A 202 0.09 3.23 -1.40
CA ARG A 202 1.08 2.68 -2.35
C ARG A 202 2.39 2.23 -1.66
N TYR A 203 2.78 2.84 -0.54
CA TYR A 203 3.98 2.48 0.24
C TYR A 203 3.75 1.43 1.34
N GLU A 204 2.53 1.23 1.84
CA GLU A 204 2.20 0.20 2.84
C GLU A 204 2.37 -1.24 2.29
N LEU A 205 2.22 -1.40 0.97
CA LEU A 205 2.32 -2.64 0.19
C LEU A 205 1.27 -3.72 0.57
N PRO A 206 0.70 -4.46 -0.40
CA PRO A 206 -0.34 -5.44 -0.14
C PRO A 206 0.10 -6.61 0.74
N ASP A 207 -0.88 -7.35 1.25
CA ASP A 207 -0.67 -8.71 1.76
C ASP A 207 -0.27 -9.65 0.60
N PHE A 208 0.46 -10.72 0.91
CA PHE A 208 0.91 -11.71 -0.09
C PHE A 208 -0.20 -12.36 -0.93
N TYR A 209 -1.46 -12.28 -0.47
CA TYR A 209 -2.63 -12.91 -1.11
C TYR A 209 -3.75 -11.92 -1.47
N LYS A 210 -3.48 -10.61 -1.48
CA LYS A 210 -4.46 -9.57 -1.85
C LYS A 210 -3.97 -8.73 -3.03
N SER A 211 -4.92 -8.27 -3.84
CA SER A 211 -4.71 -7.16 -4.76
C SER A 211 -5.36 -5.89 -4.20
N VAL A 212 -4.66 -4.76 -4.29
CA VAL A 212 -5.12 -3.46 -3.80
C VAL A 212 -5.00 -2.42 -4.92
N VAL A 213 -6.07 -1.67 -5.19
CA VAL A 213 -6.03 -0.56 -6.17
C VAL A 213 -5.44 0.68 -5.50
N VAL A 214 -4.33 1.18 -6.04
CA VAL A 214 -3.57 2.32 -5.50
C VAL A 214 -3.62 3.56 -6.38
N GLY A 215 -4.11 3.46 -7.62
CA GLY A 215 -4.29 4.61 -8.50
C GLY A 215 -5.38 4.40 -9.55
N LYS A 216 -6.03 5.49 -9.98
CA LYS A 216 -7.07 5.46 -11.03
C LYS A 216 -7.03 6.70 -11.92
N TRP A 217 -7.10 6.48 -13.23
CA TRP A 217 -7.14 7.49 -14.29
C TRP A 217 -8.16 7.10 -15.37
N TYR A 218 -8.42 8.03 -16.29
CA TYR A 218 -9.04 7.73 -17.58
C TYR A 218 -8.07 7.94 -18.75
N VAL A 219 -8.30 7.20 -19.83
CA VAL A 219 -7.60 7.31 -21.10
C VAL A 219 -8.65 7.54 -22.20
N PRO A 220 -8.72 8.74 -22.82
CA PRO A 220 -9.59 8.98 -23.96
C PRO A 220 -9.29 8.03 -25.13
N PHE A 221 -10.32 7.62 -25.85
CA PHE A 221 -10.21 6.61 -26.92
C PHE A 221 -9.19 6.97 -28.00
N LEU A 222 -8.85 8.25 -28.20
CA LEU A 222 -7.84 8.69 -29.17
C LEU A 222 -6.48 8.02 -28.95
N PHE A 223 -6.12 7.73 -27.69
CA PHE A 223 -4.84 7.14 -27.28
C PHE A 223 -4.86 5.60 -27.19
N VAL A 224 -5.97 4.96 -27.57
CA VAL A 224 -6.15 3.51 -27.66
C VAL A 224 -6.59 3.20 -29.10
N LYS A 225 -6.09 2.15 -29.75
CA LYS A 225 -6.58 1.74 -31.07
C LYS A 225 -7.22 0.35 -30.97
N GLU A 226 -8.54 0.30 -31.08
CA GLU A 226 -9.34 -0.93 -30.94
C GLU A 226 -10.28 -1.07 -32.14
N GLY A 227 -9.69 -1.32 -33.32
CA GLY A 227 -10.40 -1.35 -34.60
C GLY A 227 -10.70 0.04 -35.17
N ASP A 228 -11.89 0.23 -35.71
CA ASP A 228 -12.33 1.49 -36.33
C ASP A 228 -12.66 2.57 -35.28
N ALA A 229 -12.11 3.77 -35.47
CA ALA A 229 -12.21 4.88 -34.51
C ALA A 229 -13.66 5.39 -34.28
N LYS A 230 -14.54 5.28 -35.28
CA LYS A 230 -15.95 5.72 -35.18
C LYS A 230 -16.78 4.74 -34.38
N ASP A 231 -16.51 3.44 -34.48
CA ASP A 231 -17.21 2.42 -33.69
C ASP A 231 -16.58 2.24 -32.29
N GLN A 232 -15.26 2.38 -32.18
CA GLN A 232 -14.55 2.48 -30.88
C GLN A 232 -15.11 3.64 -30.04
N MET A 233 -15.21 4.85 -30.60
CA MET A 233 -15.79 6.04 -29.92
C MET A 233 -17.25 5.83 -29.47
N LYS A 234 -18.02 4.94 -30.11
CA LYS A 234 -19.38 4.58 -29.65
C LYS A 234 -19.35 3.59 -28.49
N LYS A 235 -18.47 2.58 -28.55
CA LYS A 235 -18.29 1.55 -27.51
C LYS A 235 -17.71 2.13 -26.23
N SER A 236 -16.66 2.95 -26.33
CA SER A 236 -15.96 3.54 -25.20
C SER A 236 -15.25 4.83 -25.61
N MET A 237 -15.82 5.98 -25.23
CA MET A 237 -15.18 7.29 -25.40
C MET A 237 -13.99 7.48 -24.46
N TYR A 238 -14.07 6.88 -23.27
CA TYR A 238 -13.03 6.86 -22.26
C TYR A 238 -12.88 5.44 -21.71
N TYR A 239 -11.64 4.96 -21.66
CA TYR A 239 -11.25 3.74 -20.98
C TYR A 239 -10.82 4.11 -19.55
N SER A 240 -11.16 3.29 -18.56
CA SER A 240 -10.60 3.44 -17.22
C SER A 240 -9.26 2.71 -17.13
N MET A 241 -8.32 3.28 -16.37
CA MET A 241 -7.02 2.68 -16.10
C MET A 241 -6.84 2.62 -14.58
N THR A 242 -6.75 1.41 -14.01
CA THR A 242 -6.48 1.19 -12.58
C THR A 242 -5.10 0.60 -12.38
N LEU A 243 -4.37 1.09 -11.38
CA LEU A 243 -3.09 0.53 -10.92
C LEU A 243 -3.34 -0.34 -9.69
N HIS A 244 -3.01 -1.62 -9.79
CA HIS A 244 -3.18 -2.64 -8.76
C HIS A 244 -1.82 -3.10 -8.24
N GLN A 245 -1.63 -3.15 -6.93
CA GLN A 245 -0.50 -3.85 -6.31
C GLN A 245 -0.89 -5.28 -5.95
N ARG A 246 0.02 -6.24 -6.12
CA ARG A 246 -0.02 -7.59 -5.53
C ARG A 246 1.39 -8.13 -5.34
N PHE A 247 1.54 -9.21 -4.58
CA PHE A 247 2.75 -10.05 -4.65
C PHE A 247 2.51 -11.25 -5.58
N GLU A 248 3.54 -11.67 -6.31
CA GLU A 248 3.55 -12.87 -7.16
C GLU A 248 4.72 -13.76 -6.74
N GLU A 249 4.51 -15.07 -6.64
CA GLU A 249 5.58 -16.04 -6.34
C GLU A 249 6.44 -16.23 -7.61
N VAL A 250 7.74 -15.93 -7.51
CA VAL A 250 8.68 -16.01 -8.64
C VAL A 250 9.69 -17.15 -8.50
N PHE A 251 9.84 -17.71 -7.29
CA PHE A 251 10.72 -18.85 -7.05
C PHE A 251 10.15 -19.72 -5.94
N PHE A 252 10.13 -21.02 -6.18
CA PHE A 252 9.79 -22.04 -5.21
C PHE A 252 10.87 -23.12 -5.28
N CYS A 253 11.31 -23.59 -4.12
CA CYS A 253 12.29 -24.67 -4.00
C CYS A 253 11.97 -25.50 -2.76
N GLU A 254 12.15 -26.82 -2.85
CA GLU A 254 12.01 -27.74 -1.72
C GLU A 254 13.25 -28.63 -1.56
N ASN A 255 13.50 -29.03 -0.33
CA ASN A 255 14.65 -29.83 0.08
C ASN A 255 14.19 -31.26 0.34
N VAL A 256 13.93 -32.00 -0.73
CA VAL A 256 13.36 -33.36 -0.68
C VAL A 256 14.33 -34.35 -0.01
N ASP A 257 15.63 -34.17 -0.21
CA ASP A 257 16.65 -35.19 0.06
C ASP A 257 17.51 -34.90 1.31
N ASN A 258 17.30 -33.77 2.00
CA ASN A 258 18.16 -33.18 3.05
C ASN A 258 19.63 -32.86 2.64
N ASP A 259 20.13 -33.39 1.53
CA ASP A 259 21.53 -33.29 1.06
C ASP A 259 22.00 -31.87 0.68
N LYS A 260 21.11 -30.87 0.71
CA LYS A 260 21.44 -29.47 0.39
C LYS A 260 21.79 -28.69 1.66
N ASN A 261 22.94 -28.02 1.62
CA ASN A 261 23.41 -27.05 2.62
C ASN A 261 22.34 -26.02 3.03
N CYS A 262 22.60 -25.33 4.14
CA CYS A 262 21.83 -24.19 4.65
C CYS A 262 21.90 -22.93 3.75
N GLU A 263 21.98 -23.07 2.42
CA GLU A 263 22.09 -21.97 1.45
C GLU A 263 21.18 -22.24 0.26
N VAL A 264 20.07 -21.50 0.17
CA VAL A 264 19.17 -21.52 -0.98
C VAL A 264 19.71 -20.55 -2.01
N VAL A 265 20.31 -21.07 -3.08
CA VAL A 265 20.67 -20.26 -4.25
C VAL A 265 19.39 -19.95 -5.02
N VAL A 266 18.94 -18.69 -4.94
CA VAL A 266 17.91 -18.15 -5.82
C VAL A 266 18.64 -17.60 -7.05
N ASP A 267 18.42 -18.22 -8.20
CA ASP A 267 18.81 -17.70 -9.52
C ASP A 267 17.61 -17.85 -10.47
N VAL A 268 16.89 -16.75 -10.67
CA VAL A 268 15.67 -16.73 -11.51
C VAL A 268 15.66 -15.51 -12.41
N GLU A 269 15.55 -15.71 -13.72
CA GLU A 269 15.16 -14.65 -14.64
C GLU A 269 13.68 -14.30 -14.47
N VAL A 270 13.42 -13.12 -13.89
CA VAL A 270 12.08 -12.55 -13.80
C VAL A 270 11.90 -11.56 -14.94
N GLU A 271 10.89 -11.78 -15.79
CA GLU A 271 10.45 -10.79 -16.77
C GLU A 271 9.92 -9.55 -16.03
N THR A 272 10.60 -8.42 -16.23
CA THR A 272 10.39 -7.16 -15.50
C THR A 272 9.15 -6.41 -15.97
N GLU A 273 8.75 -6.62 -17.22
CA GLU A 273 7.53 -6.08 -17.82
C GLU A 273 6.78 -7.19 -18.58
N VAL A 274 5.58 -7.55 -18.14
CA VAL A 274 4.71 -8.54 -18.79
C VAL A 274 3.45 -7.85 -19.35
N VAL A 275 2.97 -8.31 -20.51
CA VAL A 275 1.77 -7.76 -21.17
C VAL A 275 0.80 -8.89 -21.48
N LYS A 276 -0.49 -8.66 -21.20
CA LYS A 276 -1.58 -9.60 -21.44
C LYS A 276 -2.73 -8.90 -22.17
N LEU A 277 -3.36 -9.57 -23.13
CA LEU A 277 -4.57 -9.11 -23.83
C LEU A 277 -5.75 -9.98 -23.44
N GLU A 278 -6.80 -9.34 -22.92
CA GLU A 278 -8.00 -9.96 -22.33
C GLU A 278 -7.77 -11.09 -21.28
N GLY A 279 -6.52 -11.27 -20.84
CA GLY A 279 -6.07 -12.28 -19.87
C GLY A 279 -4.83 -13.04 -20.33
N ASP A 280 -4.70 -13.28 -21.64
CA ASP A 280 -3.64 -14.11 -22.23
C ASP A 280 -2.32 -13.37 -22.40
N LYS A 281 -1.22 -14.00 -21.97
CA LYS A 281 0.13 -13.45 -22.08
C LYS A 281 0.60 -13.42 -23.53
N ILE A 282 0.99 -12.23 -24.01
CA ILE A 282 1.57 -12.05 -25.34
C ILE A 282 3.07 -11.85 -25.29
N ALA A 283 3.78 -12.35 -26.31
CA ALA A 283 5.08 -11.84 -26.67
C ALA A 283 4.91 -10.44 -27.29
N ARG A 284 5.80 -9.50 -26.98
CA ARG A 284 5.79 -8.18 -27.62
C ARG A 284 6.10 -8.32 -29.11
N ALA A 285 5.30 -7.67 -29.95
CA ALA A 285 5.61 -7.49 -31.36
C ALA A 285 6.70 -6.41 -31.49
N THR A 286 7.95 -6.76 -31.18
CA THR A 286 9.08 -5.82 -31.09
C THR A 286 9.40 -5.19 -32.46
N LYS A 287 8.87 -4.00 -32.73
CA LYS A 287 9.35 -3.09 -33.78
C LYS A 287 8.89 -1.62 -33.62
N GLY A 288 9.36 -1.00 -32.54
CA GLY A 288 9.39 0.45 -32.37
C GLY A 288 8.05 1.12 -32.03
N VAL A 289 8.11 2.44 -31.84
CA VAL A 289 6.97 3.35 -31.96
C VAL A 289 6.83 3.63 -33.46
N ASN A 290 5.65 3.39 -34.04
CA ASN A 290 5.42 3.75 -35.45
C ASN A 290 5.43 5.28 -35.63
N SER A 291 5.51 5.74 -36.88
CA SER A 291 5.39 7.17 -37.25
C SER A 291 4.15 7.88 -36.70
N ASP A 292 3.09 7.12 -36.39
CA ASP A 292 1.82 7.54 -35.81
C ASP A 292 1.80 7.59 -34.25
N GLY A 293 2.94 7.37 -33.58
CA GLY A 293 3.04 7.51 -32.12
C GLY A 293 2.36 6.40 -31.30
N VAL A 294 2.03 5.27 -31.94
CA VAL A 294 1.32 4.13 -31.31
C VAL A 294 2.23 2.92 -31.17
N VAL A 295 2.18 2.28 -30.00
CA VAL A 295 2.76 0.97 -29.70
C VAL A 295 1.67 -0.09 -29.88
N TRP A 296 1.94 -1.13 -30.67
CA TRP A 296 0.94 -2.14 -31.03
C TRP A 296 1.19 -3.49 -30.35
N PHE A 297 0.13 -4.07 -29.81
CA PHE A 297 0.09 -5.36 -29.13
C PHE A 297 -0.80 -6.34 -29.92
N SER A 298 -0.43 -7.62 -29.99
CA SER A 298 -1.21 -8.60 -30.77
C SER A 298 -1.05 -10.05 -30.30
N VAL A 299 -2.15 -10.79 -30.25
CA VAL A 299 -2.14 -12.27 -30.10
C VAL A 299 -2.03 -12.91 -31.48
N SER A 300 -0.92 -13.60 -31.75
CA SER A 300 -0.73 -14.58 -32.85
C SER A 300 -1.29 -14.22 -34.24
N GLY A 301 -1.34 -12.93 -34.58
CA GLY A 301 -1.77 -12.41 -35.88
C GLY A 301 -3.25 -12.05 -36.03
N ALA A 302 -4.12 -12.37 -35.07
CA ALA A 302 -5.57 -12.15 -35.18
C ALA A 302 -5.98 -10.74 -34.70
N GLU A 303 -5.80 -10.45 -33.41
CA GLU A 303 -6.23 -9.19 -32.81
C GLU A 303 -5.05 -8.21 -32.62
N LYS A 304 -5.34 -6.91 -32.76
CA LYS A 304 -4.37 -5.83 -32.63
C LYS A 304 -4.93 -4.69 -31.82
N ILE A 305 -4.34 -4.44 -30.65
CA ILE A 305 -4.67 -3.31 -29.76
C ILE A 305 -3.48 -2.36 -29.75
N GLY A 306 -3.72 -1.09 -30.07
CA GLY A 306 -2.71 -0.03 -30.01
C GLY A 306 -2.85 0.80 -28.74
N LEU A 307 -1.73 1.26 -28.18
CA LEU A 307 -1.66 2.24 -27.09
C LEU A 307 -0.70 3.37 -27.49
N GLY A 308 -1.12 4.63 -27.35
CA GLY A 308 -0.26 5.78 -27.65
C GLY A 308 0.98 5.82 -26.74
N SER A 309 2.14 6.16 -27.30
CA SER A 309 3.42 6.20 -26.55
C SER A 309 3.30 7.07 -25.30
N VAL A 310 2.62 8.21 -25.41
CA VAL A 310 2.31 9.15 -24.31
C VAL A 310 1.58 8.52 -23.11
N VAL A 311 0.86 7.41 -23.29
CA VAL A 311 0.25 6.65 -22.18
C VAL A 311 1.28 5.72 -21.55
N LEU A 312 2.06 5.01 -22.37
CA LEU A 312 3.11 4.10 -21.91
C LEU A 312 4.27 4.84 -21.19
N GLU A 313 4.66 6.00 -21.71
CA GLU A 313 5.61 6.94 -21.08
C GLU A 313 5.14 7.34 -19.68
N ARG A 314 3.83 7.63 -19.50
CA ARG A 314 3.27 7.92 -18.18
C ARG A 314 3.27 6.68 -17.28
N MET A 315 2.86 5.51 -17.78
CA MET A 315 2.90 4.27 -17.00
C MET A 315 4.31 3.98 -16.48
N LYS A 316 5.33 4.03 -17.35
CA LYS A 316 6.74 3.86 -16.95
C LYS A 316 7.18 4.91 -15.93
N TRP A 317 6.84 6.18 -16.11
CA TRP A 317 7.20 7.24 -15.17
C TRP A 317 6.58 7.04 -13.77
N GLU A 318 5.33 6.56 -13.67
CA GLU A 318 4.70 6.26 -12.37
C GLU A 318 5.40 5.13 -11.61
N GLU A 319 5.98 4.16 -12.33
CA GLU A 319 6.76 3.06 -11.77
C GLU A 319 8.18 3.50 -11.40
N GLU A 320 8.86 4.21 -12.30
CA GLU A 320 10.20 4.77 -12.10
C GLU A 320 10.22 5.74 -10.91
N ARG A 321 9.19 6.59 -10.76
CA ARG A 321 8.99 7.45 -9.57
C ARG A 321 8.89 6.65 -8.28
N PHE A 322 8.24 5.49 -8.33
CA PHE A 322 8.10 4.60 -7.17
C PHE A 322 9.37 3.76 -6.93
N GLY A 323 10.39 3.83 -7.79
CA GLY A 323 11.67 3.15 -7.65
C GLY A 323 11.80 1.87 -8.49
N TRP A 324 11.01 1.72 -9.55
CA TRP A 324 11.22 0.66 -10.55
C TRP A 324 12.47 0.98 -11.39
N LEU A 325 13.45 0.07 -11.39
CA LEU A 325 14.73 0.27 -12.09
C LEU A 325 14.66 -0.23 -13.55
N ASN A 326 14.42 0.71 -14.45
CA ASN A 326 14.46 0.51 -15.90
C ASN A 326 15.91 0.20 -16.38
N LYS A 327 16.18 -1.06 -16.75
CA LYS A 327 17.50 -1.51 -17.25
C LYS A 327 17.64 -1.43 -18.78
N GLY A 328 16.81 -0.65 -19.47
CA GLY A 328 16.84 -0.52 -20.92
C GLY A 328 16.18 -1.73 -21.62
N ASP A 329 16.81 -2.25 -22.67
CA ASP A 329 16.23 -3.31 -23.51
C ASP A 329 16.18 -4.70 -22.82
N GLU A 330 16.81 -4.87 -21.66
CA GLU A 330 16.73 -6.11 -20.86
C GLU A 330 15.36 -6.25 -20.16
N LEU A 331 14.39 -6.79 -20.89
CA LEU A 331 13.05 -7.18 -20.41
C LEU A 331 13.03 -8.26 -19.30
N ARG A 332 14.21 -8.67 -18.82
CA ARG A 332 14.43 -9.69 -17.78
C ARG A 332 15.49 -9.21 -16.80
N SER A 333 15.30 -9.50 -15.53
CA SER A 333 16.33 -9.35 -14.50
C SER A 333 16.53 -10.67 -13.77
N SER A 334 17.76 -11.17 -13.73
CA SER A 334 18.13 -12.31 -12.90
C SER A 334 18.15 -11.91 -11.42
N ILE A 335 17.20 -12.41 -10.64
CA ILE A 335 17.28 -12.38 -9.18
C ILE A 335 18.32 -13.41 -8.76
N LYS A 336 19.57 -12.96 -8.60
CA LYS A 336 20.71 -13.76 -8.14
C LYS A 336 21.04 -13.42 -6.70
N ARG A 337 20.67 -14.31 -5.77
CA ARG A 337 20.95 -14.15 -4.32
C ARG A 337 21.07 -15.50 -3.63
N ILE A 338 22.06 -15.61 -2.75
CA ILE A 338 22.24 -16.78 -1.88
C ILE A 338 21.58 -16.45 -0.54
N GLU A 339 20.44 -17.08 -0.27
CA GLU A 339 19.68 -16.91 0.97
C GLU A 339 20.08 -18.01 1.94
N LYS A 340 20.84 -17.63 2.98
CA LYS A 340 21.24 -18.57 4.02
C LYS A 340 20.04 -18.91 4.89
N PHE A 341 19.80 -20.20 5.07
CA PHE A 341 18.83 -20.71 6.03
C PHE A 341 19.42 -20.55 7.44
N GLU A 342 19.08 -19.43 8.08
CA GLU A 342 19.49 -19.09 9.46
C GLU A 342 18.56 -19.71 10.52
N GLY A 343 17.65 -20.60 10.11
CA GLY A 343 16.78 -21.34 11.05
C GLY A 343 17.57 -22.40 11.82
N GLY A 344 17.28 -22.55 13.11
CA GLY A 344 18.05 -23.39 14.05
C GLY A 344 17.98 -24.92 13.86
N GLY A 345 17.82 -25.42 12.63
CA GLY A 345 17.88 -26.85 12.28
C GLY A 345 18.87 -27.09 11.13
N PRO A 346 19.29 -28.35 10.88
CA PRO A 346 20.30 -28.65 9.85
C PRO A 346 19.81 -28.49 8.41
N HIS A 347 18.49 -28.48 8.18
CA HIS A 347 17.88 -28.44 6.85
C HIS A 347 16.70 -27.47 6.81
N TRP A 348 16.60 -26.71 5.72
CA TRP A 348 15.35 -26.03 5.32
C TRP A 348 14.40 -27.05 4.69
N LYS A 349 13.07 -26.80 4.72
CA LYS A 349 12.07 -27.65 4.06
C LYS A 349 11.67 -27.10 2.69
N SER A 350 11.14 -25.88 2.67
CA SER A 350 10.77 -25.16 1.45
C SER A 350 11.12 -23.68 1.56
N TYR A 351 11.33 -23.05 0.40
CA TYR A 351 11.63 -21.63 0.28
C TYR A 351 10.80 -21.03 -0.86
N ARG A 352 10.18 -19.88 -0.59
CA ARG A 352 9.33 -19.12 -1.53
C ARG A 352 9.86 -17.69 -1.65
N CYS A 353 10.06 -17.21 -2.87
CA CYS A 353 10.34 -15.81 -3.15
C CYS A 353 9.13 -15.15 -3.79
N PHE A 354 8.70 -14.03 -3.22
CA PHE A 354 7.67 -13.18 -3.78
C PHE A 354 8.27 -11.86 -4.27
N VAL A 355 7.79 -11.36 -5.39
CA VAL A 355 8.11 -10.04 -5.94
C VAL A 355 6.86 -9.18 -5.96
N LEU A 356 6.99 -7.88 -5.65
CA LEU A 356 5.91 -6.92 -5.81
C LEU A 356 5.63 -6.71 -7.31
N VAL A 357 4.37 -6.87 -7.70
CA VAL A 357 3.89 -6.66 -9.06
C VAL A 357 2.86 -5.55 -9.06
N GLU A 358 3.17 -4.47 -9.75
CA GLU A 358 2.23 -3.39 -10.02
C GLU A 358 1.63 -3.57 -11.41
N THR A 359 0.31 -3.56 -11.48
CA THR A 359 -0.47 -4.04 -12.61
C THR A 359 -1.43 -2.95 -13.07
N PHE A 360 -1.19 -2.38 -14.25
CA PHE A 360 -2.12 -1.48 -14.92
C PHE A 360 -3.18 -2.30 -15.67
N GLU A 361 -4.45 -2.11 -15.33
CA GLU A 361 -5.59 -2.71 -16.04
C GLU A 361 -6.35 -1.62 -16.81
N LEU A 362 -6.36 -1.73 -18.14
CA LEU A 362 -7.13 -0.87 -19.05
C LEU A 362 -8.48 -1.54 -19.34
N LYS A 363 -9.58 -0.87 -18.97
CA LYS A 363 -10.96 -1.38 -19.14
C LYS A 363 -11.85 -0.45 -19.95
N ARG A 364 -12.71 -1.04 -20.76
CA ARG A 364 -13.77 -0.35 -21.53
C ARG A 364 -14.80 0.29 -20.59
N THR A 365 -15.67 1.14 -21.13
CA THR A 365 -16.74 1.81 -20.36
C THR A 365 -17.79 0.82 -19.80
N ASP A 366 -17.91 -0.37 -20.38
CA ASP A 366 -18.74 -1.48 -19.85
C ASP A 366 -18.05 -2.32 -18.76
N GLY A 367 -16.79 -2.00 -18.42
CA GLY A 367 -15.99 -2.72 -17.43
C GLY A 367 -15.16 -3.89 -17.97
N SER A 368 -15.34 -4.28 -19.24
CA SER A 368 -14.54 -5.37 -19.85
C SER A 368 -13.05 -4.99 -19.97
N LEU A 369 -12.18 -5.96 -19.76
CA LEU A 369 -10.73 -5.80 -19.82
C LEU A 369 -10.25 -5.74 -21.27
N VAL A 370 -9.24 -4.91 -21.54
CA VAL A 370 -8.63 -4.72 -22.87
C VAL A 370 -7.16 -5.15 -22.85
N LEU A 371 -6.41 -4.58 -21.90
CA LEU A 371 -4.96 -4.70 -21.79
C LEU A 371 -4.58 -4.73 -20.31
N THR A 372 -3.73 -5.67 -19.94
CA THR A 372 -3.06 -5.70 -18.64
C THR A 372 -1.56 -5.56 -18.84
N TYR A 373 -0.93 -4.67 -18.07
CA TYR A 373 0.51 -4.39 -18.13
C TYR A 373 1.11 -4.49 -16.73
N GLU A 374 2.00 -5.45 -16.53
CA GLU A 374 2.54 -5.82 -15.21
C GLU A 374 4.02 -5.42 -15.13
N PHE A 375 4.36 -4.60 -14.14
CA PHE A 375 5.73 -4.22 -13.79
C PHE A 375 6.15 -4.98 -12.53
N ARG A 376 7.27 -5.71 -12.60
CA ARG A 376 7.80 -6.50 -11.49
C ARG A 376 8.98 -5.79 -10.83
N HIS A 377 8.82 -5.44 -9.55
CA HIS A 377 9.79 -4.70 -8.75
C HIS A 377 10.76 -5.67 -8.04
N VAL A 378 11.77 -6.16 -8.77
CA VAL A 378 12.71 -7.20 -8.29
C VAL A 378 13.46 -6.83 -6.99
N ASP A 379 13.66 -5.54 -6.73
CA ASP A 379 14.34 -5.04 -5.53
C ASP A 379 13.42 -4.88 -4.30
N LYS A 380 12.09 -4.97 -4.47
CA LYS A 380 11.09 -4.77 -3.40
C LYS A 380 10.64 -6.08 -2.75
N LEU A 381 11.55 -6.67 -1.99
CA LEU A 381 11.36 -7.95 -1.30
C LEU A 381 10.90 -7.74 0.16
N LYS A 382 9.65 -8.10 0.48
CA LYS A 382 9.02 -7.90 1.80
C LYS A 382 9.53 -8.94 2.83
N LYS A 383 10.70 -8.68 3.44
CA LYS A 383 11.19 -9.30 4.70
C LYS A 383 10.82 -8.38 5.88
N PHE A 384 10.52 -8.90 7.07
CA PHE A 384 10.16 -8.04 8.24
C PHE A 384 10.75 -8.45 9.68
N LYS A 385 11.21 -9.70 9.93
CA LYS A 385 11.85 -10.38 11.14
C LYS A 385 10.97 -10.67 12.45
N MET A 386 11.37 -11.07 13.71
CA MET A 386 10.46 -10.93 14.93
C MET A 386 11.11 -10.59 16.30
N TYR A 387 10.41 -9.87 17.22
CA TYR A 387 10.86 -9.52 18.59
C TYR A 387 11.23 -10.73 19.45
N VAL A 388 12.54 -10.92 19.53
CA VAL A 388 13.24 -11.97 20.28
C VAL A 388 14.14 -11.29 21.34
N THR A 389 14.49 -11.98 22.43
CA THR A 389 15.40 -11.43 23.45
C THR A 389 16.85 -11.88 23.26
N ARG A 390 17.79 -11.05 23.74
CA ARG A 390 19.23 -11.34 23.88
C ARG A 390 19.77 -10.62 25.13
N HIS A 391 20.80 -11.18 25.78
CA HIS A 391 21.39 -10.57 26.97
C HIS A 391 22.40 -9.49 26.61
N LEU A 392 22.48 -8.44 27.43
CA LEU A 392 23.42 -7.34 27.24
C LEU A 392 24.88 -7.80 27.43
N SER A 393 25.14 -8.80 28.29
CA SER A 393 26.48 -9.39 28.42
C SER A 393 26.93 -10.16 27.16
N GLU A 394 26.03 -10.80 26.41
CA GLU A 394 26.36 -11.46 25.14
C GLU A 394 26.93 -10.45 24.13
N TYR A 395 26.31 -9.27 24.02
CA TYR A 395 26.79 -8.17 23.16
C TYR A 395 28.10 -7.56 23.64
N GLN A 396 28.29 -7.43 24.95
CA GLN A 396 29.54 -6.89 25.53
C GLN A 396 30.72 -7.85 25.34
N ARG A 397 30.47 -9.16 25.30
CA ARG A 397 31.48 -10.20 25.10
C ARG A 397 31.80 -10.44 23.62
N ASN A 398 30.78 -10.63 22.76
CA ASN A 398 30.93 -11.15 21.39
C ASN A 398 30.51 -10.14 20.30
N SER A 399 31.05 -8.92 20.39
CA SER A 399 30.73 -7.78 19.49
C SER A 399 30.86 -8.09 17.98
N SER A 400 31.81 -8.94 17.59
CA SER A 400 32.15 -9.27 16.19
C SER A 400 31.36 -10.43 15.57
N ASP A 401 30.78 -11.33 16.38
CA ASP A 401 30.10 -12.53 15.85
C ASP A 401 28.58 -12.34 15.78
N LEU A 402 28.00 -11.65 16.77
CA LEU A 402 26.58 -11.29 16.78
C LEU A 402 26.18 -10.36 15.63
N THR A 403 27.15 -9.67 15.02
CA THR A 403 26.92 -8.70 13.93
C THR A 403 26.36 -9.34 12.65
N ARG A 404 26.42 -10.68 12.51
CA ARG A 404 25.90 -11.42 11.34
C ARG A 404 24.50 -12.01 11.52
N SER A 405 24.02 -12.26 12.74
CA SER A 405 22.72 -12.93 12.93
C SER A 405 21.56 -11.93 12.94
N LEU A 406 20.80 -11.87 11.85
CA LEU A 406 19.60 -11.03 11.74
C LEU A 406 18.35 -11.85 12.13
N PRO A 407 17.51 -11.44 13.11
CA PRO A 407 16.39 -12.24 13.63
C PRO A 407 15.45 -12.83 12.55
N GLU A 408 14.88 -14.02 12.73
CA GLU A 408 14.11 -14.71 11.68
C GLU A 408 12.78 -13.99 11.29
N GLY A 409 12.42 -13.96 10.00
CA GLY A 409 11.03 -13.91 9.48
C GLY A 409 10.39 -12.55 9.08
N PRO A 410 9.10 -12.29 9.42
CA PRO A 410 8.40 -10.98 9.29
C PRO A 410 7.83 -10.32 10.60
N ASN A 411 8.13 -9.02 10.83
CA ASN A 411 7.93 -8.04 11.93
C ASN A 411 8.79 -8.09 13.27
N SER A 412 10.10 -7.71 13.29
CA SER A 412 11.05 -7.70 14.46
C SER A 412 11.56 -6.37 14.97
N GLY A 413 11.82 -6.30 16.28
CA GLY A 413 13.13 -5.84 16.77
C GLY A 413 13.91 -6.98 17.45
N VAL A 414 14.94 -6.64 18.23
CA VAL A 414 15.48 -7.50 19.30
C VAL A 414 15.40 -6.71 20.60
N LEU A 415 14.80 -7.29 21.64
CA LEU A 415 14.78 -6.68 22.98
C LEU A 415 16.05 -7.10 23.72
N VAL A 416 16.86 -6.13 24.11
CA VAL A 416 18.10 -6.37 24.87
C VAL A 416 17.77 -6.38 26.36
N ILE A 417 18.03 -7.49 27.03
CA ILE A 417 17.80 -7.64 28.47
C ILE A 417 19.12 -7.39 29.20
N GLN A 418 19.13 -6.50 30.19
CA GLN A 418 20.24 -6.39 31.13
C GLN A 418 20.16 -7.52 32.14
N ASP A 419 21.10 -8.44 32.03
CA ASP A 419 21.39 -9.55 32.93
C ASP A 419 22.35 -9.13 34.07
N GLU A 420 22.56 -10.02 35.05
CA GLU A 420 23.44 -9.76 36.20
C GLU A 420 24.88 -9.40 35.78
N ASP A 421 25.44 -10.11 34.80
CA ASP A 421 26.81 -9.91 34.29
C ASP A 421 27.02 -8.54 33.61
N SER A 422 25.94 -7.85 33.22
CA SER A 422 25.99 -6.56 32.54
C SER A 422 25.42 -5.39 33.36
N LYS A 423 25.15 -5.60 34.65
CA LYS A 423 24.83 -4.51 35.59
C LYS A 423 26.05 -3.59 35.77
N PRO A 424 25.92 -2.27 35.61
CA PRO A 424 27.05 -1.36 35.65
C PRO A 424 27.52 -1.16 37.09
N THR A 425 28.71 -1.68 37.40
CA THR A 425 29.35 -1.45 38.69
C THR A 425 30.27 -0.23 38.67
N CYS A 426 30.34 0.46 39.81
CA CYS A 426 31.30 1.49 40.13
C CYS A 426 32.22 1.03 41.27
N CYS A 427 33.27 1.82 41.55
CA CYS A 427 34.21 1.60 42.66
C CYS A 427 34.67 0.14 42.81
N PHE A 428 35.30 -0.42 41.77
CA PHE A 428 35.86 -1.78 41.76
C PHE A 428 34.85 -2.90 42.09
N GLY A 429 33.58 -2.73 41.70
CA GLY A 429 32.53 -3.72 41.93
C GLY A 429 31.68 -3.48 43.19
N THR A 430 32.00 -2.47 44.00
CA THR A 430 31.38 -2.26 45.32
C THR A 430 30.12 -1.39 45.33
N CYS A 431 29.80 -0.72 44.21
CA CYS A 431 28.57 0.07 44.07
C CYS A 431 27.93 -0.11 42.68
N TYR A 432 26.66 0.26 42.56
CA TYR A 432 25.95 0.36 41.28
C TYR A 432 26.10 1.76 40.70
N ASP A 433 26.47 1.87 39.43
CA ASP A 433 26.54 3.15 38.73
C ASP A 433 25.13 3.59 38.30
N GLY A 434 24.71 4.78 38.75
CA GLY A 434 23.39 5.33 38.43
C GLY A 434 23.25 5.80 36.98
N GLU A 435 24.35 5.98 36.24
CA GLU A 435 24.35 6.43 34.84
C GLU A 435 24.67 5.30 33.86
N LEU A 436 23.81 5.16 32.84
CA LEU A 436 23.93 4.15 31.82
C LEU A 436 24.98 4.54 30.77
N LYS A 437 25.91 3.62 30.50
CA LYS A 437 27.01 3.74 29.54
C LYS A 437 26.83 2.71 28.43
N GLY A 438 27.03 3.13 27.19
CA GLY A 438 27.00 2.24 26.03
C GLY A 438 25.65 2.19 25.32
N LEU A 439 25.69 1.52 24.17
CA LEU A 439 24.56 1.12 23.34
C LEU A 439 24.74 -0.36 23.00
N PRO A 440 23.67 -1.14 22.78
CA PRO A 440 22.26 -0.74 22.80
C PRO A 440 21.71 -0.46 24.22
N PHE A 441 20.59 0.24 24.32
CA PHE A 441 19.90 0.46 25.59
C PHE A 441 19.08 -0.79 25.98
N PRO A 442 19.12 -1.24 27.25
CA PRO A 442 18.34 -2.38 27.72
C PRO A 442 16.84 -2.05 27.86
N GLN A 443 16.00 -2.99 27.43
CA GLN A 443 14.54 -2.89 27.38
C GLN A 443 13.83 -3.30 28.68
N ASN A 444 14.49 -4.08 29.55
CA ASN A 444 13.98 -4.47 30.86
C ASN A 444 14.13 -3.34 31.91
N ALA A 445 15.16 -2.51 31.79
CA ALA A 445 15.45 -1.41 32.71
C ALA A 445 14.49 -0.20 32.55
N LYS A 446 14.12 0.43 33.66
CA LYS A 446 13.31 1.68 33.66
C LYS A 446 14.22 2.91 33.56
N LEU A 447 14.40 3.43 32.35
CA LEU A 447 15.37 4.49 32.05
C LEU A 447 14.79 5.91 32.18
N THR A 448 15.67 6.89 32.42
CA THR A 448 15.33 8.31 32.55
C THR A 448 16.36 9.15 31.80
N VAL A 449 15.95 9.89 30.77
CA VAL A 449 16.83 10.83 30.07
C VAL A 449 17.01 12.07 30.92
N THR A 450 18.24 12.55 31.07
CA THR A 450 18.57 13.79 31.77
C THR A 450 19.25 14.76 30.82
N TYR A 451 18.69 15.96 30.68
CA TYR A 451 19.24 17.04 29.85
C TYR A 451 19.22 18.38 30.60
N ARG A 452 19.97 19.36 30.09
CA ARG A 452 20.12 20.69 30.72
C ARG A 452 19.77 21.80 29.73
N THR A 453 19.09 22.83 30.23
CA THR A 453 18.85 24.08 29.50
C THR A 453 19.37 25.27 30.32
N GLY A 454 19.57 26.41 29.66
CA GLY A 454 20.16 27.61 30.27
C GLY A 454 21.69 27.66 30.22
N THR A 455 22.23 28.86 30.37
CA THR A 455 23.65 29.20 30.36
C THR A 455 24.07 29.84 31.68
N GLY A 456 25.33 29.68 32.09
CA GLY A 456 25.81 30.20 33.37
C GLY A 456 25.06 29.58 34.56
N ASN A 457 24.51 30.44 35.44
CA ASN A 457 23.86 30.04 36.68
C ASN A 457 22.41 29.57 36.50
N ASP A 458 21.72 29.95 35.43
CA ASP A 458 20.32 29.57 35.15
C ASP A 458 20.15 28.14 34.60
N ARG A 459 21.11 27.25 34.91
CA ARG A 459 21.15 25.86 34.42
C ARG A 459 20.10 24.99 35.10
N ARG A 460 18.96 24.81 34.43
CA ARG A 460 17.92 23.87 34.85
C ARG A 460 18.20 22.48 34.28
N SER A 461 18.17 21.46 35.14
CA SER A 461 18.22 20.05 34.73
C SER A 461 16.80 19.50 34.64
N TYR A 462 16.51 18.75 33.58
CA TYR A 462 15.21 18.15 33.30
C TYR A 462 15.39 16.63 33.23
N HIS A 463 14.42 15.90 33.79
CA HIS A 463 14.44 14.45 33.91
C HIS A 463 13.18 13.87 33.27
N ASP A 464 13.36 13.05 32.24
CA ASP A 464 12.30 12.52 31.39
C ASP A 464 12.25 10.99 31.51
N PRO A 465 11.30 10.42 32.29
CA PRO A 465 11.13 8.98 32.39
C PRO A 465 10.64 8.42 31.05
N VAL A 466 11.49 7.66 30.35
CA VAL A 466 11.22 7.15 29.00
C VAL A 466 11.42 5.65 28.90
N LEU A 467 10.77 5.05 27.90
CA LEU A 467 10.93 3.67 27.47
C LEU A 467 11.39 3.68 26.01
N PHE A 468 12.53 3.05 25.74
CA PHE A 468 13.09 2.91 24.40
C PHE A 468 12.71 1.53 23.85
N ILE A 469 11.78 1.48 22.90
CA ILE A 469 11.39 0.26 22.18
C ILE A 469 12.16 0.25 20.85
N PRO A 470 13.01 -0.75 20.57
CA PRO A 470 13.73 -0.85 19.30
C PRO A 470 12.77 -0.81 18.10
N VAL A 471 13.18 -0.20 16.98
CA VAL A 471 12.33 -0.08 15.79
C VAL A 471 12.24 -1.40 15.02
N LEU A 472 11.10 -1.63 14.36
CA LEU A 472 10.89 -2.81 13.53
C LEU A 472 11.88 -2.87 12.33
N ASP A 473 12.23 -4.09 11.90
CA ASP A 473 13.19 -4.41 10.83
C ASP A 473 14.63 -3.96 11.00
N GLN A 474 14.96 -3.27 12.09
CA GLN A 474 16.30 -2.75 12.27
C GLN A 474 17.20 -3.79 12.96
N PRO A 475 18.47 -3.95 12.54
CA PRO A 475 19.45 -4.69 13.33
C PRO A 475 19.68 -3.98 14.67
N TYR A 476 20.02 -4.73 15.72
CA TYR A 476 20.22 -4.19 17.07
C TYR A 476 21.25 -3.03 17.10
N TYR A 477 22.30 -3.10 16.29
CA TYR A 477 23.34 -2.06 16.18
C TYR A 477 22.88 -0.77 15.47
N SER A 478 21.68 -0.74 14.87
CA SER A 478 21.11 0.48 14.28
C SER A 478 20.90 1.60 15.31
N ASN A 479 20.63 1.22 16.56
CA ASN A 479 20.24 2.11 17.64
C ASN A 479 19.05 3.02 17.30
N ARG A 480 18.10 2.48 16.54
CA ARG A 480 16.81 3.11 16.23
C ARG A 480 15.75 2.67 17.22
N TYR A 481 15.08 3.63 17.87
CA TYR A 481 14.06 3.37 18.90
C TYR A 481 12.84 4.29 18.75
N TYR A 482 11.67 3.78 19.10
CA TYR A 482 10.51 4.57 19.54
C TYR A 482 10.74 5.05 20.97
N VAL A 483 10.47 6.32 21.25
CA VAL A 483 10.75 6.93 22.56
C VAL A 483 9.45 7.29 23.28
N ILE A 484 8.97 6.38 24.11
CA ILE A 484 7.69 6.48 24.82
C ILE A 484 7.86 7.19 26.17
N LYS A 485 6.98 8.14 26.52
CA LYS A 485 6.96 8.76 27.85
C LYS A 485 6.33 7.82 28.89
N ARG A 486 7.01 7.53 30.01
CA ARG A 486 6.55 6.60 31.07
C ARG A 486 5.76 7.25 32.21
N ARG A 487 5.73 8.58 32.30
CA ARG A 487 5.10 9.36 33.39
C ARG A 487 4.59 10.71 32.87
N GLY A 488 3.77 11.39 33.69
CA GLY A 488 3.20 12.70 33.37
C GLY A 488 1.85 12.62 32.65
N LYS A 489 1.40 13.74 32.07
CA LYS A 489 0.09 13.83 31.39
C LYS A 489 0.03 12.95 30.14
N GLN A 490 1.10 12.95 29.33
CA GLN A 490 1.23 12.22 28.07
C GLN A 490 1.89 10.83 28.25
N SER A 491 1.73 10.21 29.42
CA SER A 491 2.28 8.87 29.69
C SER A 491 1.65 7.83 28.76
N GLY A 492 2.45 6.89 28.24
CA GLY A 492 2.04 5.92 27.21
C GLY A 492 2.13 6.47 25.78
N GLY A 493 2.26 7.78 25.58
CA GLY A 493 2.42 8.39 24.26
C GLY A 493 3.84 8.24 23.71
N ALA A 494 3.94 7.99 22.40
CA ALA A 494 5.18 8.04 21.65
C ALA A 494 5.58 9.49 21.39
N SER A 495 6.85 9.81 21.61
CA SER A 495 7.41 11.10 21.18
C SER A 495 7.50 11.13 19.66
N ALA A 496 7.21 12.27 19.03
CA ALA A 496 7.33 12.45 17.58
C ALA A 496 8.17 13.69 17.28
N SER A 497 8.84 13.69 16.13
CA SER A 497 9.44 14.88 15.55
C SER A 497 8.37 15.83 15.04
N ALA A 498 8.61 17.13 15.16
CA ALA A 498 7.87 18.15 14.43
C ALA A 498 8.49 18.36 13.05
N LYS A 499 7.73 18.82 12.06
CA LYS A 499 8.26 19.03 10.71
C LYS A 499 8.83 20.43 10.54
N GLU A 500 9.81 20.58 9.66
CA GLU A 500 10.29 21.92 9.24
C GLU A 500 9.21 22.72 8.47
N GLU A 501 8.18 22.07 7.90
CA GLU A 501 7.02 22.75 7.30
C GLU A 501 6.04 23.37 8.32
N ASP A 502 6.01 22.89 9.57
CA ASP A 502 5.13 23.41 10.64
C ASP A 502 5.62 24.76 11.24
N ARG A 503 6.50 25.48 10.53
CA ARG A 503 7.28 26.60 11.09
C ARG A 503 6.48 27.88 11.23
N VAL A 504 6.08 28.19 12.47
CA VAL A 504 5.25 29.34 12.81
C VAL A 504 6.09 30.63 12.93
N PRO A 505 5.66 31.75 12.31
CA PRO A 505 6.24 33.08 12.55
C PRO A 505 6.03 33.53 14.01
N CYS A 506 7.06 34.08 14.62
CA CYS A 506 6.99 34.73 15.94
C CYS A 506 7.44 36.19 15.83
N CYS A 507 7.15 36.98 16.87
CA CYS A 507 7.54 38.38 16.91
C CYS A 507 9.06 38.56 16.86
N PHE A 508 9.51 39.71 16.35
CA PHE A 508 10.94 40.09 16.23
C PHE A 508 11.77 39.22 15.26
N CYS A 509 11.18 38.83 14.12
CA CYS A 509 11.85 38.13 13.02
C CYS A 509 12.37 36.71 13.35
N PHE A 510 11.97 36.13 14.47
CA PHE A 510 12.22 34.72 14.79
C PHE A 510 11.07 33.85 14.29
N SER A 511 11.37 32.70 13.71
CA SER A 511 10.39 31.66 13.38
C SER A 511 10.82 30.34 14.01
N TYR A 512 9.87 29.62 14.59
CA TYR A 512 10.12 28.37 15.32
C TYR A 512 9.13 27.29 14.90
N VAL A 513 9.56 26.04 14.99
CA VAL A 513 8.68 24.89 14.82
C VAL A 513 8.12 24.51 16.20
N PRO A 514 6.79 24.41 16.37
CA PRO A 514 6.18 24.01 17.64
C PRO A 514 6.43 22.52 17.92
N GLU A 515 6.62 22.15 19.19
CA GLU A 515 6.82 20.74 19.54
C GLU A 515 5.53 19.92 19.35
N VAL A 516 5.63 18.83 18.58
CA VAL A 516 4.59 17.81 18.55
C VAL A 516 4.51 17.15 19.93
N LYS A 517 3.32 17.18 20.52
CA LYS A 517 3.06 16.56 21.82
C LYS A 517 3.09 15.03 21.63
N PRO A 518 3.62 14.25 22.59
CA PRO A 518 3.61 12.80 22.48
C PRO A 518 2.20 12.27 22.21
N GLN A 519 2.10 11.45 21.17
CA GLN A 519 0.85 11.01 20.53
C GLN A 519 0.68 9.49 20.62
N GLU A 520 -0.37 8.95 20.01
CA GLU A 520 -0.56 7.51 19.95
C GLU A 520 0.53 6.85 19.08
N ALA A 521 1.06 5.72 19.56
CA ALA A 521 2.16 5.03 18.88
C ALA A 521 1.69 4.38 17.56
N ASP A 522 2.33 4.78 16.45
CA ASP A 522 2.14 4.20 15.11
C ASP A 522 3.47 3.54 14.66
N PRO A 523 3.50 2.20 14.48
CA PRO A 523 4.69 1.47 14.00
C PRO A 523 5.20 1.83 12.60
N TYR A 524 4.43 2.59 11.81
CA TYR A 524 4.79 3.03 10.46
C TYR A 524 5.18 4.51 10.40
N ASP A 525 5.04 5.26 11.50
CA ASP A 525 5.36 6.69 11.55
C ASP A 525 6.88 6.92 11.76
N ILE A 526 7.56 7.28 10.67
CA ILE A 526 9.00 7.61 10.65
C ILE A 526 9.38 8.83 11.52
N TYR A 527 8.43 9.71 11.87
CA TYR A 527 8.67 10.84 12.76
C TYR A 527 8.68 10.41 14.24
N GLN A 528 8.12 9.25 14.59
CA GLN A 528 8.21 8.65 15.93
C GLN A 528 9.49 7.84 16.15
N GLN A 529 10.29 7.65 15.10
CA GLN A 529 11.53 6.88 15.13
C GLN A 529 12.75 7.80 15.29
N PHE A 530 13.62 7.47 16.26
CA PHE A 530 14.84 8.21 16.55
C PHE A 530 16.05 7.31 16.50
N GLN A 531 17.10 7.75 15.82
CA GLN A 531 18.41 7.08 15.86
C GLN A 531 19.26 7.73 16.95
N ILE A 532 19.77 6.91 17.87
CA ILE A 532 20.57 7.34 19.02
C ILE A 532 22.04 7.08 18.72
N HIS A 533 22.84 8.13 18.84
CA HIS A 533 24.27 8.15 18.55
C HIS A 533 25.07 8.40 19.84
N GLN A 534 26.24 7.78 19.94
CA GLN A 534 27.16 7.88 21.07
C GLN A 534 28.58 8.12 20.52
N LYS A 535 29.31 9.11 21.05
CA LYS A 535 30.60 9.53 20.46
C LYS A 535 31.71 8.48 20.60
N GLN A 536 31.68 7.71 21.67
CA GLN A 536 32.59 6.62 22.04
C GLN A 536 31.80 5.62 22.88
N SER A 537 32.07 4.31 22.79
CA SER A 537 31.29 3.26 23.48
C SER A 537 31.22 3.42 25.01
N SER A 538 32.23 4.03 25.63
CA SER A 538 32.29 4.33 27.07
C SER A 538 31.70 5.70 27.47
N SER A 539 31.21 6.50 26.51
CA SER A 539 30.65 7.83 26.77
C SER A 539 29.32 7.76 27.53
N ARG A 540 29.14 8.61 28.53
CA ARG A 540 27.83 8.84 29.19
C ARG A 540 26.91 9.80 28.43
N TYR A 541 27.41 10.44 27.37
CA TYR A 541 26.72 11.46 26.60
C TYR A 541 26.25 10.92 25.24
N TYR A 542 24.97 11.15 24.96
CA TYR A 542 24.26 10.71 23.76
C TYR A 542 23.71 11.91 22.96
N THR A 543 23.35 11.66 21.71
CA THR A 543 22.69 12.61 20.80
C THR A 543 21.70 11.85 19.92
N ALA A 544 20.52 12.41 19.65
CA ALA A 544 19.55 11.79 18.75
C ALA A 544 19.40 12.54 17.42
N THR A 545 19.02 11.81 16.38
CA THR A 545 18.44 12.36 15.14
C THR A 545 17.08 11.70 14.89
N SER A 546 16.18 12.37 14.19
CA SER A 546 15.00 11.68 13.65
C SER A 546 15.41 10.73 12.53
N VAL A 547 14.56 9.76 12.21
CA VAL A 547 14.68 8.95 10.98
C VAL A 547 14.00 9.66 9.80
N ALA A 548 12.99 10.51 10.05
CA ALA A 548 12.41 11.40 9.05
C ALA A 548 13.43 12.46 8.59
N PRO A 549 13.66 12.66 7.26
CA PRO A 549 14.67 13.60 6.76
C PRO A 549 14.44 15.08 7.13
N ASP A 550 13.18 15.47 7.27
CA ASP A 550 12.68 16.80 7.65
C ASP A 550 12.25 16.88 9.14
N GLY A 551 12.38 15.76 9.87
CA GLY A 551 11.91 15.63 11.24
C GLY A 551 12.85 16.27 12.27
N ILE A 552 12.36 17.28 12.96
CA ILE A 552 13.02 17.95 14.08
C ILE A 552 12.66 17.21 15.38
N PRO A 553 13.62 16.57 16.08
CA PRO A 553 13.32 15.87 17.33
C PRO A 553 12.79 16.82 18.42
N PRO A 554 12.02 16.29 19.40
CA PRO A 554 11.62 17.05 20.59
C PRO A 554 12.85 17.46 21.41
N GLU A 555 12.74 18.54 22.18
CA GLU A 555 13.86 19.26 22.80
C GLU A 555 14.79 18.34 23.64
N PHE A 556 14.21 17.39 24.38
CA PHE A 556 14.97 16.44 25.22
C PHE A 556 15.87 15.47 24.42
N LEU A 557 15.58 15.25 23.13
CA LEU A 557 16.37 14.46 22.20
C LEU A 557 17.25 15.32 21.28
N LYS A 558 16.73 16.49 20.88
CA LYS A 558 17.36 17.50 20.01
C LYS A 558 18.60 18.15 20.60
N ARG A 559 18.64 18.33 21.92
CA ARG A 559 19.81 18.85 22.63
C ARG A 559 20.97 17.86 22.53
N LYS A 560 22.20 18.36 22.33
CA LYS A 560 23.39 17.51 22.31
C LYS A 560 23.86 17.20 23.74
N TYR A 561 24.35 15.99 23.95
CA TYR A 561 24.97 15.52 25.20
C TYR A 561 24.02 15.38 26.40
N TRP A 562 22.83 14.80 26.18
CA TRP A 562 22.01 14.27 27.28
C TRP A 562 22.60 12.96 27.82
N THR A 563 22.30 12.63 29.08
CA THR A 563 22.69 11.37 29.73
C THR A 563 21.46 10.50 30.01
N VAL A 564 21.66 9.22 30.33
CA VAL A 564 20.60 8.31 30.75
C VAL A 564 20.92 7.78 32.14
N GLY A 565 19.96 7.87 33.05
CA GLY A 565 20.04 7.28 34.38
C GLY A 565 19.05 6.13 34.57
N TYR A 566 19.39 5.18 35.43
CA TYR A 566 18.45 4.19 35.92
C TYR A 566 17.43 4.84 36.85
N SER A 567 16.22 4.30 36.92
CA SER A 567 15.17 4.74 37.83
C SER A 567 15.04 3.74 38.98
N ASN A 568 14.98 4.22 40.23
CA ASN A 568 15.01 3.44 41.47
C ASN A 568 13.76 2.56 41.73
N SER A 569 13.09 2.09 40.68
CA SER A 569 11.92 1.22 40.71
C SER A 569 12.25 -0.11 40.04
N GLN A 570 11.67 -1.22 40.55
CA GLN A 570 11.67 -2.55 39.91
C GLN A 570 11.52 -2.47 38.39
N ASP A 571 12.13 -3.39 37.65
CA ASP A 571 12.16 -3.50 36.19
C ASP A 571 10.78 -3.77 35.53
N PHE A 572 10.77 -4.10 34.23
CA PHE A 572 9.56 -4.39 33.45
C PHE A 572 9.10 -5.85 33.46
N GLY A 573 9.70 -6.73 34.27
CA GLY A 573 9.36 -8.17 34.33
C GLY A 573 9.92 -9.00 33.16
N LEU A 574 10.73 -8.39 32.29
CA LEU A 574 11.48 -9.10 31.25
C LEU A 574 12.68 -9.82 31.88
N ILE A 575 12.41 -11.01 32.43
CA ILE A 575 13.35 -11.82 33.22
C ILE A 575 13.91 -13.00 32.40
N ASP A 576 13.20 -13.44 31.36
CA ASP A 576 13.47 -14.72 30.71
C ASP A 576 13.76 -14.65 29.19
N ASP A 577 14.31 -15.75 28.70
CA ASP A 577 14.91 -15.88 27.39
C ASP A 577 13.89 -16.31 26.32
N ALA A 578 13.10 -15.34 25.84
CA ALA A 578 12.23 -15.46 24.68
C ALA A 578 13.05 -15.53 23.37
N LYS A 579 13.72 -16.68 23.14
CA LYS A 579 14.63 -16.89 21.99
C LYS A 579 13.94 -17.02 20.63
N GLY A 580 12.61 -16.94 20.58
CA GLY A 580 11.80 -17.18 19.38
C GLY A 580 11.26 -18.60 19.34
N ILE A 581 11.37 -19.26 18.18
CA ILE A 581 10.79 -20.58 17.95
C ILE A 581 11.82 -21.69 18.16
N ASN A 582 11.43 -22.77 18.85
CA ASN A 582 12.25 -23.97 18.99
C ASN A 582 11.89 -24.92 17.83
N THR A 583 12.59 -24.76 16.70
CA THR A 583 12.34 -25.52 15.46
C THR A 583 12.35 -27.03 15.68
N LYS A 584 13.29 -27.54 16.48
CA LYS A 584 13.39 -28.96 16.82
C LYS A 584 12.13 -29.44 17.55
N LEU A 585 11.79 -28.81 18.67
CA LEU A 585 10.63 -29.20 19.49
C LEU A 585 9.30 -29.03 18.72
N ARG A 586 9.19 -27.99 17.88
CA ARG A 586 8.04 -27.80 16.97
C ARG A 586 7.92 -28.93 15.94
N SER A 587 9.03 -29.53 15.52
CA SER A 587 9.04 -30.62 14.53
C SER A 587 8.78 -32.02 15.12
N GLU A 588 8.99 -32.21 16.42
CA GLU A 588 8.81 -33.48 17.12
C GLU A 588 7.32 -33.80 17.41
N LEU A 589 6.47 -32.77 17.50
CA LEU A 589 5.03 -32.83 17.83
C LEU A 589 4.71 -33.37 19.24
N PRO A 590 3.48 -33.16 19.78
CA PRO A 590 3.11 -33.71 21.08
C PRO A 590 2.92 -35.23 21.02
N ASN A 591 3.67 -35.96 21.87
CA ASN A 591 3.65 -37.42 21.91
C ASN A 591 2.31 -37.98 22.43
N ASP A 592 1.70 -37.35 23.43
CA ASP A 592 0.36 -37.71 23.96
C ASP A 592 -0.70 -36.68 23.56
N VAL A 593 -1.94 -37.13 23.37
CA VAL A 593 -3.07 -36.28 22.97
C VAL A 593 -3.48 -35.29 24.06
N ASN A 594 -3.23 -35.59 25.34
CA ASN A 594 -3.55 -34.70 26.47
C ASN A 594 -2.44 -33.68 26.78
N THR A 595 -1.30 -33.72 26.08
CA THR A 595 -0.14 -32.87 26.37
C THR A 595 -0.09 -31.61 25.50
N SER A 596 0.04 -30.43 26.13
CA SER A 596 0.34 -29.18 25.43
C SER A 596 1.83 -28.82 25.58
N VAL A 597 2.55 -28.67 24.48
CA VAL A 597 3.99 -28.38 24.44
C VAL A 597 4.22 -26.93 24.02
N VAL A 598 4.98 -26.15 24.78
CA VAL A 598 5.38 -24.79 24.38
C VAL A 598 6.54 -24.88 23.39
N VAL A 599 6.32 -24.44 22.15
CA VAL A 599 7.27 -24.59 21.03
C VAL A 599 7.85 -23.25 20.55
N GLY A 600 7.37 -22.12 21.05
CA GLY A 600 7.96 -20.80 20.77
C GLY A 600 7.57 -19.74 21.80
N LYS A 601 8.45 -18.75 22.01
CA LYS A 601 8.23 -17.64 22.92
C LYS A 601 8.85 -16.33 22.41
N TRP A 602 8.05 -15.27 22.48
CA TRP A 602 8.39 -13.90 22.08
C TRP A 602 7.82 -12.90 23.09
N TYR A 603 8.23 -11.64 23.00
CA TYR A 603 7.60 -10.53 23.70
C TYR A 603 7.03 -9.51 22.72
N VAL A 604 5.85 -8.99 23.03
CA VAL A 604 5.13 -7.98 22.24
C VAL A 604 5.10 -6.68 23.05
N PRO A 605 5.85 -5.62 22.67
CA PRO A 605 5.77 -4.32 23.33
C PRO A 605 4.35 -3.74 23.29
N PHE A 606 3.92 -3.04 24.35
CA PHE A 606 2.52 -2.61 24.50
C PHE A 606 1.99 -1.74 23.34
N ILE A 607 2.86 -1.05 22.60
CA ILE A 607 2.47 -0.25 21.42
C ILE A 607 1.77 -1.08 20.33
N PHE A 608 1.98 -2.40 20.30
CA PHE A 608 1.36 -3.34 19.36
C PHE A 608 0.09 -4.01 19.92
N VAL A 609 -0.39 -3.62 21.10
CA VAL A 609 -1.60 -4.15 21.74
C VAL A 609 -2.48 -2.99 22.19
N LYS A 610 -3.74 -2.94 21.78
CA LYS A 610 -4.74 -1.98 22.26
C LYS A 610 -5.69 -2.70 23.20
N GLU A 611 -5.32 -2.77 24.47
CA GLU A 611 -6.16 -3.33 25.53
C GLU A 611 -6.94 -2.23 26.27
N ARG A 612 -6.29 -1.07 26.52
CA ARG A 612 -6.77 0.03 27.36
C ARG A 612 -6.15 1.35 26.89
N GLU A 613 -6.50 2.44 27.57
CA GLU A 613 -5.76 3.70 27.50
C GLU A 613 -4.26 3.48 27.76
N ALA A 614 -3.42 3.92 26.81
CA ALA A 614 -1.97 3.68 26.82
C ALA A 614 -1.28 4.11 28.12
N LYS A 615 -1.80 5.18 28.74
CA LYS A 615 -1.37 5.73 30.03
C LYS A 615 -1.47 4.76 31.20
N ASP A 616 -2.45 3.86 31.18
CA ASP A 616 -2.68 2.87 32.23
C ASP A 616 -2.17 1.50 31.80
N GLN A 617 -2.26 1.16 30.52
CA GLN A 617 -1.66 -0.06 29.95
C GLN A 617 -0.15 -0.14 30.23
N ILE A 618 0.62 0.93 30.01
CA ILE A 618 2.07 0.97 30.27
C ILE A 618 2.45 0.79 31.76
N LYS A 619 1.51 0.99 32.69
CA LYS A 619 1.73 0.75 34.13
C LYS A 619 1.54 -0.72 34.49
N ILE A 620 0.60 -1.40 33.82
CA ILE A 620 0.22 -2.79 34.07
C ILE A 620 1.17 -3.73 33.30
N SER A 621 1.31 -3.49 31.98
CA SER A 621 2.04 -4.36 31.07
C SER A 621 2.69 -3.53 29.95
N ALA A 622 3.93 -3.11 30.14
CA ALA A 622 4.72 -2.42 29.11
C ALA A 622 5.16 -3.36 27.95
N TYR A 623 5.17 -4.66 28.24
CA TYR A 623 5.32 -5.76 27.29
C TYR A 623 4.22 -6.79 27.57
N TYR A 624 4.01 -7.72 26.64
CA TYR A 624 3.15 -8.88 26.78
C TYR A 624 3.96 -10.11 26.37
N SER A 625 3.82 -11.23 27.07
CA SER A 625 4.44 -12.49 26.67
C SER A 625 3.56 -13.16 25.60
N MET A 626 4.16 -13.61 24.51
CA MET A 626 3.50 -14.41 23.48
C MET A 626 4.12 -15.80 23.46
N THR A 627 3.35 -16.85 23.71
CA THR A 627 3.81 -18.25 23.67
C THR A 627 3.02 -19.07 22.66
N LEU A 628 3.70 -19.73 21.73
CA LEU A 628 3.13 -20.71 20.81
C LEU A 628 3.13 -22.09 21.49
N LYS A 629 1.97 -22.74 21.54
CA LYS A 629 1.79 -24.11 22.04
C LYS A 629 1.29 -25.03 20.95
N GLN A 630 1.83 -26.24 20.88
CA GLN A 630 1.23 -27.36 20.16
C GLN A 630 0.36 -28.19 21.11
N ARG A 631 -0.82 -28.60 20.65
CA ARG A 631 -1.68 -29.60 21.31
C ARG A 631 -2.47 -30.40 20.27
N TRP A 632 -2.97 -31.56 20.65
CA TRP A 632 -3.97 -32.27 19.87
C TRP A 632 -5.38 -31.85 20.31
N GLU A 633 -6.34 -31.82 19.39
CA GLU A 633 -7.77 -31.60 19.68
C GLU A 633 -8.60 -32.66 18.96
N GLU A 634 -9.52 -33.32 19.67
CA GLU A 634 -10.42 -34.33 19.10
C GLU A 634 -11.42 -33.63 18.16
N VAL A 635 -11.42 -34.02 16.89
CA VAL A 635 -12.33 -33.46 15.86
C VAL A 635 -13.41 -34.45 15.43
N TYR A 636 -13.24 -35.73 15.78
CA TYR A 636 -14.19 -36.80 15.48
C TYR A 636 -13.97 -37.97 16.42
N SER A 637 -15.06 -38.60 16.86
CA SER A 637 -15.03 -39.89 17.53
C SER A 637 -16.27 -40.72 17.17
N CYS A 638 -16.10 -42.04 17.08
CA CYS A 638 -17.20 -42.98 16.88
C CYS A 638 -16.97 -44.28 17.67
N GLU A 639 -18.05 -44.97 18.00
CA GLU A 639 -18.03 -46.20 18.81
C GLU A 639 -18.73 -47.35 18.07
N ASN A 640 -18.12 -48.52 18.09
CA ASN A 640 -18.60 -49.73 17.46
C ASN A 640 -19.54 -50.50 18.40
N VAL A 641 -20.77 -49.99 18.55
CA VAL A 641 -21.76 -50.51 19.50
C VAL A 641 -22.26 -51.92 19.13
N ASN A 642 -22.12 -52.35 17.87
CA ASN A 642 -22.59 -53.64 17.38
C ASN A 642 -21.50 -54.35 16.54
N ASN A 643 -20.90 -55.42 17.06
CA ASN A 643 -19.89 -56.28 16.41
C ASN A 643 -20.32 -56.98 15.09
N ASN A 644 -21.44 -56.58 14.49
CA ASN A 644 -22.06 -57.19 13.31
C ASN A 644 -21.76 -56.43 12.01
N GLU A 645 -21.37 -55.15 12.07
CA GLU A 645 -21.05 -54.38 10.88
C GLU A 645 -19.63 -54.68 10.41
N LYS A 646 -19.51 -55.33 9.24
CA LYS A 646 -18.23 -55.76 8.65
C LYS A 646 -17.43 -54.60 8.00
N GLY A 647 -17.66 -53.37 8.45
CA GLY A 647 -16.90 -52.20 8.06
C GLY A 647 -15.57 -52.16 8.81
N GLY A 648 -14.53 -52.75 8.22
CA GLY A 648 -13.14 -52.57 8.68
C GLY A 648 -12.55 -51.20 8.33
N GLU A 649 -13.39 -50.23 7.96
CA GLU A 649 -13.03 -48.91 7.43
C GLU A 649 -13.95 -47.85 8.07
N VAL A 650 -13.36 -46.83 8.69
CA VAL A 650 -14.09 -45.65 9.19
C VAL A 650 -13.92 -44.50 8.20
N VAL A 651 -15.03 -43.96 7.71
CA VAL A 651 -15.06 -42.79 6.83
C VAL A 651 -15.33 -41.53 7.65
N LEU A 652 -14.46 -40.54 7.49
CA LEU A 652 -14.46 -39.27 8.21
C LEU A 652 -14.68 -38.13 7.21
N ASP A 653 -15.67 -37.29 7.49
CA ASP A 653 -16.05 -36.11 6.69
C ASP A 653 -16.49 -35.00 7.67
N VAL A 654 -15.56 -34.10 8.01
CA VAL A 654 -15.76 -33.11 9.08
C VAL A 654 -15.26 -31.73 8.65
N ASP A 655 -16.13 -30.72 8.75
CA ASP A 655 -15.75 -29.31 8.60
C ASP A 655 -15.18 -28.77 9.91
N VAL A 656 -13.94 -28.27 9.88
CA VAL A 656 -13.31 -27.59 11.03
C VAL A 656 -12.93 -26.15 10.68
N GLU A 657 -13.07 -25.24 11.63
CA GLU A 657 -12.64 -23.85 11.48
C GLU A 657 -11.12 -23.74 11.61
N THR A 658 -10.50 -23.04 10.66
CA THR A 658 -9.04 -23.03 10.45
C THR A 658 -8.31 -22.02 11.33
N GLU A 659 -8.97 -20.90 11.66
CA GLU A 659 -8.54 -19.84 12.57
C GLU A 659 -9.62 -19.63 13.64
N VAL A 660 -9.30 -19.86 14.91
CA VAL A 660 -10.21 -19.56 16.04
C VAL A 660 -9.54 -18.55 16.98
N VAL A 661 -10.29 -17.56 17.48
CA VAL A 661 -9.75 -16.54 18.40
C VAL A 661 -10.60 -16.47 19.67
N LYS A 662 -9.93 -16.44 20.82
CA LYS A 662 -10.52 -16.46 22.16
C LYS A 662 -9.99 -15.28 22.97
N LEU A 663 -10.85 -14.39 23.47
CA LEU A 663 -10.47 -13.32 24.41
C LEU A 663 -10.67 -13.80 25.84
N GLU A 664 -9.60 -13.80 26.64
CA GLU A 664 -9.60 -14.26 28.04
C GLU A 664 -10.23 -15.67 28.23
N GLY A 665 -10.19 -16.51 27.18
CA GLY A 665 -10.77 -17.85 27.11
C GLY A 665 -12.12 -17.98 26.39
N GLN A 666 -12.81 -16.88 26.08
CA GLN A 666 -14.13 -16.86 25.43
C GLN A 666 -14.02 -16.60 23.92
N GLU A 667 -14.69 -17.39 23.08
CA GLU A 667 -14.62 -17.28 21.61
C GLU A 667 -15.20 -15.96 21.07
N THR A 668 -14.54 -15.38 20.07
CA THR A 668 -14.92 -14.05 19.52
C THR A 668 -15.99 -14.15 18.46
N ILE A 669 -17.09 -13.43 18.65
CA ILE A 669 -18.23 -13.41 17.72
C ILE A 669 -17.99 -12.49 16.51
N SER A 670 -17.08 -11.50 16.62
CA SER A 670 -16.72 -10.68 15.44
C SER A 670 -15.26 -10.24 15.38
N ARG A 671 -14.73 -10.31 14.16
CA ARG A 671 -13.42 -9.83 13.71
C ARG A 671 -13.66 -8.66 12.73
N LYS A 672 -13.10 -7.48 13.00
CA LYS A 672 -13.23 -6.32 12.10
C LYS A 672 -11.89 -6.02 11.40
N ALA A 673 -12.00 -5.51 10.17
CA ALA A 673 -10.86 -5.23 9.30
C ALA A 673 -9.95 -4.12 9.85
N SER A 674 -8.73 -4.04 9.32
CA SER A 674 -7.60 -3.28 9.88
C SER A 674 -7.71 -1.74 9.76
N THR A 675 -8.67 -1.11 10.44
CA THR A 675 -8.69 0.35 10.59
C THR A 675 -7.55 0.79 11.49
N GLY A 676 -6.58 1.55 10.93
CA GLY A 676 -5.49 2.16 11.67
C GLY A 676 -4.34 1.22 12.08
N GLY A 677 -4.10 0.13 11.33
CA GLY A 677 -2.97 -0.78 11.58
C GLY A 677 -3.18 -1.81 12.69
N PHE A 678 -4.39 -1.93 13.24
CA PHE A 678 -4.76 -2.93 14.26
C PHE A 678 -5.91 -3.81 13.77
N VAL A 679 -5.81 -5.13 14.01
CA VAL A 679 -6.90 -6.09 13.85
C VAL A 679 -7.70 -6.10 15.16
N TRP A 680 -9.00 -5.84 15.07
CA TRP A 680 -9.86 -5.70 16.25
C TRP A 680 -10.71 -6.95 16.50
N PHE A 681 -10.62 -7.45 17.73
CA PHE A 681 -11.35 -8.59 18.25
C PHE A 681 -12.35 -8.13 19.32
N SER A 682 -13.51 -8.78 19.40
CA SER A 682 -14.54 -8.44 20.39
C SER A 682 -15.40 -9.64 20.79
N VAL A 683 -15.85 -9.61 22.05
CA VAL A 683 -16.90 -10.48 22.59
C VAL A 683 -18.08 -9.59 22.95
N LEU A 684 -19.28 -9.99 22.54
CA LEU A 684 -20.52 -9.33 22.96
C LEU A 684 -20.80 -9.68 24.42
N ARG A 685 -20.74 -8.68 25.30
CA ARG A 685 -21.33 -8.69 26.65
C ARG A 685 -22.49 -7.68 26.65
N ASP A 686 -23.49 -7.85 27.51
CA ASP A 686 -24.73 -7.05 27.51
C ASP A 686 -24.51 -5.53 27.43
N GLU A 687 -24.98 -4.92 26.33
CA GLU A 687 -25.27 -3.51 25.97
C GLU A 687 -24.42 -2.33 26.51
N ARG A 688 -23.45 -2.53 27.41
CA ARG A 688 -22.83 -1.47 28.21
C ARG A 688 -21.30 -1.58 28.32
N GLN A 689 -20.71 -2.73 28.01
CA GLN A 689 -19.25 -2.93 28.02
C GLN A 689 -18.77 -3.86 26.89
N ASP A 690 -18.63 -3.28 25.69
CA ASP A 690 -17.90 -3.91 24.58
C ASP A 690 -16.43 -4.12 24.94
N GLN A 691 -16.05 -5.33 25.34
CA GLN A 691 -14.64 -5.68 25.55
C GLN A 691 -13.96 -5.88 24.19
N LYS A 692 -13.22 -4.85 23.75
CA LYS A 692 -12.49 -4.80 22.48
C LYS A 692 -10.99 -4.85 22.72
N ILE A 693 -10.29 -5.73 22.02
CA ILE A 693 -8.84 -5.84 22.03
C ILE A 693 -8.33 -5.69 20.60
N GLY A 694 -7.44 -4.74 20.38
CA GLY A 694 -6.72 -4.58 19.11
C GLY A 694 -5.35 -5.24 19.19
N LEU A 695 -4.96 -6.00 18.17
CA LEU A 695 -3.59 -6.52 18.00
C LEU A 695 -3.01 -5.93 16.72
N GLY A 696 -1.80 -5.37 16.78
CA GLY A 696 -1.16 -4.72 15.63
C GLY A 696 -1.06 -5.69 14.45
N SER A 697 -1.38 -5.23 13.24
CA SER A 697 -1.42 -6.10 12.05
C SER A 697 -0.09 -6.82 11.87
N VAL A 698 1.03 -6.12 12.08
CA VAL A 698 2.40 -6.65 12.12
C VAL A 698 2.56 -7.94 12.95
N VAL A 699 1.86 -8.06 14.08
CA VAL A 699 1.90 -9.26 14.94
C VAL A 699 1.05 -10.39 14.36
N VAL A 700 -0.12 -10.06 13.80
CA VAL A 700 -1.03 -11.03 13.16
C VAL A 700 -0.44 -11.59 11.86
N GLU A 701 0.18 -10.72 11.05
CA GLU A 701 0.95 -11.07 9.85
C GLU A 701 2.08 -12.04 10.18
N ARG A 702 2.80 -11.80 11.29
CA ARG A 702 3.86 -12.72 11.77
C ARG A 702 3.30 -14.07 12.13
N MET A 703 2.30 -14.14 13.03
CA MET A 703 1.71 -15.42 13.43
C MET A 703 1.35 -16.27 12.21
N LYS A 704 0.59 -15.70 11.26
CA LYS A 704 0.21 -16.39 10.01
C LYS A 704 1.37 -16.86 9.14
N TRP A 705 2.51 -16.16 9.14
CA TRP A 705 3.69 -16.56 8.37
C TRP A 705 4.47 -17.72 9.02
N GLU A 706 4.56 -17.78 10.35
CA GLU A 706 5.20 -18.91 11.04
C GLU A 706 4.37 -20.20 10.89
N GLU A 707 3.04 -20.07 10.87
CA GLU A 707 2.14 -21.18 10.54
C GLU A 707 2.31 -21.62 9.09
N GLY A 708 2.36 -20.67 8.14
CA GLY A 708 2.62 -20.94 6.74
C GLY A 708 3.97 -21.66 6.50
N ARG A 709 5.02 -21.29 7.23
CA ARG A 709 6.31 -22.01 7.24
C ARG A 709 6.23 -23.44 7.75
N PHE A 710 5.28 -23.72 8.63
CA PHE A 710 5.02 -25.06 9.17
C PHE A 710 4.01 -25.85 8.32
N GLY A 711 3.62 -25.32 7.15
CA GLY A 711 2.74 -25.97 6.18
C GLY A 711 1.25 -25.64 6.34
N TRP A 712 0.88 -24.70 7.21
CA TRP A 712 -0.52 -24.28 7.34
C TRP A 712 -1.03 -23.61 6.06
N LEU A 713 -2.12 -24.13 5.50
CA LEU A 713 -2.72 -23.66 4.25
C LEU A 713 -4.04 -22.93 4.53
N ASN A 714 -4.05 -21.61 4.30
CA ASN A 714 -5.29 -20.83 4.37
C ASN A 714 -6.21 -21.14 3.18
N LYS A 715 -7.12 -22.10 3.36
CA LYS A 715 -8.15 -22.48 2.37
C LYS A 715 -9.50 -21.79 2.60
N GLY A 716 -9.56 -20.79 3.48
CA GLY A 716 -10.78 -20.15 3.96
C GLY A 716 -11.05 -20.41 5.44
N GLU A 717 -12.13 -19.83 5.97
CA GLU A 717 -12.48 -19.87 7.40
C GLU A 717 -12.78 -21.29 7.90
N ARG A 718 -13.29 -22.17 7.03
CA ARG A 718 -13.48 -23.59 7.28
C ARG A 718 -12.68 -24.42 6.28
N SER A 719 -12.23 -25.59 6.73
CA SER A 719 -11.63 -26.61 5.90
C SER A 719 -12.22 -27.97 6.25
N ASN A 720 -12.57 -28.70 5.20
CA ASN A 720 -13.18 -30.01 5.29
C ASN A 720 -12.09 -31.09 5.31
N ILE A 721 -12.18 -32.02 6.27
CA ILE A 721 -11.30 -33.18 6.41
C ILE A 721 -12.06 -34.39 5.86
N LYS A 722 -11.65 -34.90 4.68
CA LYS A 722 -12.12 -36.20 4.16
C LYS A 722 -11.01 -37.23 4.25
N ARG A 723 -11.30 -38.36 4.87
CA ARG A 723 -10.38 -39.49 4.99
C ARG A 723 -11.16 -40.79 5.21
N SER A 724 -10.63 -41.91 4.77
CA SER A 724 -10.97 -43.20 5.36
C SER A 724 -9.74 -43.85 5.98
N GLU A 725 -9.93 -44.57 7.08
CA GLU A 725 -8.89 -45.38 7.71
C GLU A 725 -9.37 -46.83 7.88
N GLY A 726 -8.55 -47.78 7.45
CA GLY A 726 -8.74 -49.20 7.71
C GLY A 726 -8.23 -49.59 9.10
N PHE A 727 -8.94 -50.48 9.79
CA PHE A 727 -8.49 -51.04 11.07
C PHE A 727 -7.57 -52.26 10.84
N GLU A 728 -6.26 -52.05 10.95
CA GLU A 728 -5.24 -53.10 10.77
C GLU A 728 -4.91 -53.89 12.07
N GLY A 729 -5.88 -53.98 12.99
CA GLY A 729 -5.70 -54.67 14.27
C GLY A 729 -5.62 -56.20 14.15
N SER A 730 -4.83 -56.83 15.01
CA SER A 730 -4.71 -58.31 15.07
C SER A 730 -5.91 -59.01 15.73
N SER A 731 -6.82 -58.25 16.35
CA SER A 731 -8.16 -58.68 16.77
C SER A 731 -9.20 -58.28 15.73
N THR A 732 -10.21 -59.13 15.48
CA THR A 732 -11.28 -58.88 14.50
C THR A 732 -12.26 -57.75 14.85
N HIS A 733 -12.04 -57.05 15.97
CA HIS A 733 -12.95 -56.05 16.52
C HIS A 733 -12.17 -54.84 17.08
N TRP A 734 -12.71 -53.66 16.85
CA TRP A 734 -12.39 -52.38 17.47
C TRP A 734 -13.64 -51.88 18.22
N LYS A 735 -13.47 -51.10 19.30
CA LYS A 735 -14.55 -50.55 20.12
C LYS A 735 -14.78 -49.06 19.88
N SER A 736 -13.72 -48.27 19.78
CA SER A 736 -13.84 -46.85 19.46
C SER A 736 -12.71 -46.34 18.57
N TYR A 737 -13.02 -45.35 17.76
CA TYR A 737 -12.07 -44.62 16.93
C TYR A 737 -12.14 -43.13 17.26
N ARG A 738 -10.99 -42.47 17.32
CA ARG A 738 -10.85 -41.04 17.61
C ARG A 738 -9.83 -40.41 16.67
N CYS A 739 -10.20 -39.32 16.02
CA CYS A 739 -9.30 -38.53 15.17
C CYS A 739 -9.03 -37.18 15.82
N TYR A 740 -7.75 -36.83 15.87
CA TYR A 740 -7.24 -35.59 16.44
C TYR A 740 -6.57 -34.74 15.36
N VAL A 741 -6.76 -33.43 15.42
CA VAL A 741 -6.02 -32.45 14.60
C VAL A 741 -4.94 -31.78 15.45
N LEU A 742 -3.79 -31.45 14.86
CA LEU A 742 -2.81 -30.59 15.53
C LEU A 742 -3.33 -29.15 15.55
N ILE A 743 -3.31 -28.54 16.74
CA ILE A 743 -3.58 -27.12 16.93
C ILE A 743 -2.34 -26.42 17.43
N GLU A 744 -2.03 -25.29 16.80
CA GLU A 744 -1.02 -24.35 17.26
C GLU A 744 -1.69 -23.08 17.82
N SER A 745 -1.60 -22.93 19.15
CA SER A 745 -2.27 -21.90 19.94
C SER A 745 -1.24 -20.84 20.39
N TYR A 746 -1.34 -19.62 19.86
CA TYR A 746 -0.64 -18.43 20.32
C TYR A 746 -1.36 -17.81 21.51
N GLU A 747 -0.81 -17.97 22.72
CA GLU A 747 -1.32 -17.33 23.94
C GLU A 747 -0.58 -16.00 24.21
N LEU A 748 -1.31 -14.88 24.15
CA LEU A 748 -0.87 -13.54 24.55
C LEU A 748 -1.25 -13.29 26.02
N LYS A 749 -0.26 -12.97 26.85
CA LYS A 749 -0.41 -12.75 28.30
C LYS A 749 0.19 -11.43 28.76
N ARG A 750 -0.41 -10.83 29.79
CA ARG A 750 0.17 -9.69 30.53
C ARG A 750 1.37 -10.17 31.35
N MET A 751 2.21 -9.25 31.83
CA MET A 751 3.41 -9.61 32.62
C MET A 751 3.07 -10.20 34.01
N ASP A 752 1.84 -10.07 34.48
CA ASP A 752 1.31 -10.77 35.67
C ASP A 752 0.91 -12.24 35.40
N GLY A 753 1.03 -12.70 34.15
CA GLY A 753 0.67 -14.06 33.71
C GLY A 753 -0.78 -14.21 33.25
N SER A 754 -1.64 -13.22 33.44
CA SER A 754 -3.04 -13.27 33.01
C SER A 754 -3.19 -13.33 31.49
N LEU A 755 -4.10 -14.18 31.00
CA LEU A 755 -4.41 -14.32 29.58
C LEU A 755 -5.16 -13.10 29.06
N VAL A 756 -4.87 -12.73 27.81
CA VAL A 756 -5.51 -11.61 27.09
C VAL A 756 -6.24 -12.16 25.86
N LEU A 757 -5.51 -12.89 25.02
CA LEU A 757 -5.98 -13.41 23.75
C LEU A 757 -5.29 -14.75 23.47
N THR A 758 -6.04 -15.73 22.97
CA THR A 758 -5.51 -16.94 22.35
C THR A 758 -5.90 -16.94 20.87
N TYR A 759 -4.94 -17.18 19.98
CA TYR A 759 -5.14 -17.34 18.54
C TYR A 759 -4.78 -18.77 18.16
N GLU A 760 -5.72 -19.54 17.64
CA GLU A 760 -5.55 -20.97 17.37
C GLU A 760 -5.62 -21.26 15.88
N PHE A 761 -4.62 -21.97 15.37
CA PHE A 761 -4.54 -22.43 13.99
C PHE A 761 -4.70 -23.96 13.96
N ARG A 762 -5.68 -24.45 13.20
CA ARG A 762 -5.89 -25.90 13.01
C ARG A 762 -5.16 -26.38 11.76
N HIS A 763 -4.25 -27.34 11.92
CA HIS A 763 -3.49 -27.96 10.82
C HIS A 763 -4.21 -29.20 10.30
N VAL A 764 -5.16 -29.00 9.38
CA VAL A 764 -5.96 -30.09 8.78
C VAL A 764 -5.11 -31.12 7.99
N ASP A 765 -3.86 -30.79 7.68
CA ASP A 765 -2.83 -31.66 7.11
C ASP A 765 -2.14 -32.57 8.14
N LYS A 766 -2.25 -32.26 9.45
CA LYS A 766 -1.56 -32.95 10.55
C LYS A 766 -2.60 -33.61 11.46
N LEU A 767 -2.95 -34.84 11.11
CA LEU A 767 -3.91 -35.67 11.84
C LEU A 767 -3.20 -36.77 12.64
N LYS A 768 -3.84 -37.21 13.72
CA LYS A 768 -3.41 -38.36 14.54
C LYS A 768 -4.64 -39.15 14.94
N SER A 769 -4.57 -40.46 14.78
CA SER A 769 -5.71 -41.36 14.96
C SER A 769 -5.45 -42.32 16.12
N LYS A 770 -6.51 -42.70 16.84
CA LYS A 770 -6.45 -43.68 17.93
C LYS A 770 -7.62 -44.66 17.82
N TRP A 771 -7.30 -45.94 17.97
CA TRP A 771 -8.25 -47.05 18.04
C TRP A 771 -8.14 -47.70 19.44
N ASP A 772 -9.26 -48.12 20.02
CA ASP A 772 -9.40 -48.83 21.32
C ASP A 772 -10.38 -50.02 21.22
#